data_AF-A0AAV8V9Q9-F1
#
_entry.id   AF-A0AAV8V9Q9-F1
#
_cell.length_a   1.000
_cell.length_b   1.000
_cell.length_c   1.000
_cell.angle_alpha   90.00
_cell.angle_beta   90.00
_cell.angle_gamma   90.00
#
_symmetry.space_group_name_H-M   'P 1'
#
loop_
_entity.id
_entity.type
_entity.pdbx_description
1 polymer ?
#
loop_
_entity_poly.entity_id
_entity_poly.type
_entity_poly.pdbx_seq_one_letter_code
_entity_poly.pdbx_strand_id
1 'polypeptide(L)'
;MSLKGIKIHIFFVKIICKYDKEYLVYDEVDVAEWWPEQGFLYFNKFSIMGNRSDLKGTAIRVSYVLNHKDTLNHLWDYRDIYVDKLTKANYRLVVYVLELLNTSKVDVWTDNWGYRNKTTNVYNGMYGDLMLGRADLAATPGFIQAARLEHFKFIPPTSPARVLFIFQAPPLSYTSNVFTLPFNSLSLIIFFTIITLSSALIYASAFSEWKFGVVAGGNKPSISDVLVLECAALTQRSGSYEPKTNAGKIVLYFTFLLCLFVYVGFSGHIIVLLQSTSESITDPRSLYDSKMEIGVEDTPYNRYYFTNSSDQTNETYRRLFFENRVAPRNNWFTPRRGIERVKKGFFAFHVEIGSAYALIGETFTENEKCKVRESYTIFNKGDSFAAVPKNSAYTDIFLVNALDGKELMTALVLQAFLVKMLLKPCILFLTVFFKPFETENCSEIMEVITDFVKQERSPTKLTAYVCWPAPIRLALLQKLSENYYYSQIKSVKGELEYPQIEEHQMFLLDAACEDSKNIFLQAQELNLFNQPFRWLIWGTSNNSIFDNVYLGVDSKVYVIRKNDLHYEIISVYKYAENSAAFVENHVAIWTTSQGFLHFNEVSAPKNRTDLMGAALRISHVITNNDTHNHLWDYRYREIDSISKVNWILVHRLMEFVNATPIHTFRNTWGYKNATTSQYSGIIGDMQRGDAELGGTPSFFTLDRIDIIDYISATTQSYMKFIFRAPPLTYVTNVFTLPFDTYVWYCSFALVGIVLLVLYGIVMWEWKDPVFKEKIENLQSLRPNILDVFLFEIGAVTQQGVDAVPRSSAGRIATIFTFLALMFLYTSYSANIVALLQSTTDSIRTLEDLLVSRIALGVEDIVYAHYYFENAQEPIRKTIYEQKIAPKGQKPNFMTALEGISRMQQGSFAFHIELSTGYKIVNEIFQENEKCSLKEIEYINLISPWLGMKKNSTYKEIFKVGLKKIHEAGIQHRENSKIYTKKPVCHTKGSNFGSVGLIDCYAAFLIFGIGLGCSIILMILEKLVKIYNDNKLHGNLEVMEAQHKFFDDEFVCK
;
A
#
# COMPACT_ATOMS: atom_id res chain seq x y z
N MET A 1 6.51 73.99 -36.80
CA MET A 1 7.53 72.93 -36.81
C MET A 1 7.00 71.75 -36.01
N SER A 2 6.43 70.74 -36.67
CA SER A 2 6.03 69.49 -36.01
C SER A 2 7.20 68.51 -36.08
N LEU A 3 7.74 68.13 -34.93
CA LEU A 3 8.78 67.10 -34.81
C LEU A 3 8.16 65.73 -35.13
N LYS A 4 8.07 65.38 -36.42
CA LYS A 4 7.80 64.01 -36.88
C LYS A 4 9.15 63.34 -37.19
N GLY A 5 9.46 62.25 -36.48
CA GLY A 5 10.57 61.36 -36.83
C GLY A 5 11.65 61.12 -35.77
N ILE A 6 11.43 61.42 -34.49
CA ILE A 6 12.37 61.03 -33.42
C ILE A 6 11.91 59.71 -32.81
N LYS A 7 12.69 58.65 -33.05
CA LYS A 7 12.61 57.38 -32.31
C LYS A 7 13.36 57.52 -31.00
N ILE A 8 12.72 57.15 -29.88
CA ILE A 8 13.33 57.17 -28.56
C ILE A 8 13.32 55.72 -28.04
N HIS A 9 14.50 55.11 -28.01
CA HIS A 9 14.73 53.80 -27.39
C HIS A 9 14.98 54.00 -25.90
N ILE A 10 14.24 53.28 -25.05
CA ILE A 10 14.45 53.31 -23.60
C ILE A 10 15.25 52.07 -23.20
N PHE A 11 16.53 52.28 -22.91
CA PHE A 11 17.43 51.26 -22.38
C PHE A 11 17.38 51.23 -20.86
N PHE A 12 17.36 50.03 -20.27
CA PHE A 12 17.61 49.84 -18.85
C PHE A 12 19.02 49.30 -18.65
N VAL A 13 19.96 50.17 -18.26
CA VAL A 13 21.32 49.75 -17.89
C VAL A 13 21.33 49.48 -16.39
N LYS A 14 21.37 48.21 -15.99
CA LYS A 14 21.61 47.85 -14.58
C LYS A 14 23.08 47.51 -14.39
N ILE A 15 23.82 48.43 -13.76
CA ILE A 15 25.21 48.24 -13.36
C ILE A 15 25.26 47.19 -12.25
N ILE A 16 25.88 46.03 -12.52
CA ILE A 16 26.16 45.03 -11.50
C ILE A 16 27.55 45.34 -10.91
N CYS A 17 27.58 46.08 -9.80
CA CYS A 17 28.82 46.24 -9.03
C CYS A 17 29.07 45.00 -8.17
N LYS A 18 30.17 44.30 -8.46
CA LYS A 18 30.73 43.26 -7.59
C LYS A 18 31.64 43.93 -6.56
N TYR A 19 31.38 43.74 -5.27
CA TYR A 19 32.40 44.05 -4.25
C TYR A 19 33.51 42.99 -4.39
N ASP A 20 34.71 43.47 -4.67
CA ASP A 20 35.96 42.76 -4.97
C ASP A 20 36.14 42.18 -6.39
N LYS A 21 36.87 43.00 -7.17
CA LYS A 21 37.54 42.82 -8.47
C LYS A 21 36.64 42.82 -9.72
N GLU A 22 37.00 43.76 -10.59
CA GLU A 22 36.27 44.36 -11.72
C GLU A 22 36.08 43.40 -12.90
N TYR A 23 34.83 43.17 -13.29
CA TYR A 23 34.39 43.08 -14.69
C TYR A 23 32.96 43.66 -14.75
N LEU A 24 32.80 44.81 -15.42
CA LEU A 24 31.49 45.39 -15.74
C LEU A 24 30.99 44.72 -17.02
N VAL A 25 29.96 43.89 -16.90
CA VAL A 25 29.23 43.35 -18.07
C VAL A 25 28.05 44.29 -18.35
N TYR A 26 28.07 44.93 -19.51
CA TYR A 26 26.96 45.72 -20.03
C TYR A 26 26.13 44.82 -20.94
N ASP A 27 24.86 44.61 -20.60
CA ASP A 27 23.88 44.01 -21.51
C ASP A 27 22.73 45.00 -21.69
N GLU A 28 22.56 45.49 -22.91
CA GLU A 28 21.43 46.32 -23.33
C GLU A 28 20.27 45.40 -23.75
N VAL A 29 19.08 45.64 -23.20
CA VAL A 29 17.86 44.89 -23.54
C VAL A 29 16.75 45.87 -23.83
N ASP A 30 16.16 45.78 -25.02
CA ASP A 30 15.03 46.63 -25.45
C ASP A 30 13.74 46.24 -24.72
N VAL A 31 13.17 47.18 -23.95
CA VAL A 31 12.01 46.92 -23.08
C VAL A 31 10.69 47.41 -23.70
N ALA A 32 10.71 48.57 -24.37
CA ALA A 32 9.55 49.13 -25.05
C ALA A 32 9.97 50.15 -26.12
N GLU A 33 9.15 50.31 -27.15
CA GLU A 33 9.29 51.35 -28.17
C GLU A 33 8.09 52.31 -28.10
N TRP A 34 8.32 53.62 -28.14
CA TRP A 34 7.24 54.61 -28.11
C TRP A 34 6.92 55.14 -29.51
N TRP A 35 5.64 55.09 -29.86
CA TRP A 35 5.12 55.57 -31.15
C TRP A 35 4.13 56.73 -30.95
N PRO A 36 4.21 57.81 -31.76
CA PRO A 36 3.40 59.01 -31.55
C PRO A 36 1.88 58.80 -31.62
N GLU A 37 1.43 57.78 -32.36
CA GLU A 37 0.00 57.47 -32.56
C GLU A 37 -0.50 56.30 -31.70
N GLN A 38 0.41 55.50 -31.12
CA GLN A 38 0.07 54.23 -30.44
C GLN A 38 0.56 54.17 -28.98
N GLY A 39 1.39 55.11 -28.53
CA GLY A 39 1.97 55.11 -27.18
C GLY A 39 3.12 54.10 -27.04
N PHE A 40 3.41 53.67 -25.81
CA PHE A 40 4.46 52.67 -25.53
C PHE A 40 4.00 51.26 -25.91
N LEU A 41 4.72 50.63 -26.83
CA LEU A 41 4.61 49.22 -27.20
C LEU A 41 5.66 48.42 -26.42
N TYR A 42 5.20 47.58 -25.49
CA TYR A 42 6.05 46.72 -24.67
C TYR A 42 6.35 45.41 -25.42
N PHE A 43 7.62 45.04 -25.54
CA PHE A 43 8.02 43.87 -26.33
C PHE A 43 7.74 42.50 -25.67
N ASN A 44 7.47 42.42 -24.36
CA ASN A 44 7.29 41.13 -23.66
C ASN A 44 6.29 41.15 -22.48
N LYS A 45 5.49 40.08 -22.33
CA LYS A 45 4.52 39.87 -21.22
C LYS A 45 5.02 38.94 -20.09
N PHE A 46 6.19 38.32 -20.24
CA PHE A 46 6.85 37.56 -19.16
C PHE A 46 7.93 38.42 -18.48
N SER A 47 8.22 38.13 -17.21
CA SER A 47 9.37 38.70 -16.49
C SER A 47 10.61 38.62 -17.39
N ILE A 48 11.33 39.73 -17.56
CA ILE A 48 12.55 39.90 -18.37
C ILE A 48 13.59 38.78 -18.13
N MET A 49 13.51 38.07 -17.00
CA MET A 49 14.42 36.98 -16.62
C MET A 49 14.10 35.61 -17.21
N GLY A 50 12.90 35.38 -17.77
CA GLY A 50 12.53 34.09 -18.37
C GLY A 50 13.31 33.73 -19.65
N ASN A 51 13.97 34.70 -20.28
CA ASN A 51 14.79 34.51 -21.50
C ASN A 51 16.29 34.28 -21.21
N ARG A 52 16.71 34.24 -19.94
CA ARG A 52 18.11 34.00 -19.56
C ARG A 52 18.30 32.53 -19.20
N SER A 53 18.61 31.70 -20.19
CA SER A 53 18.81 30.24 -20.05
C SER A 53 20.27 29.82 -19.83
N ASP A 54 21.25 30.72 -20.01
CA ASP A 54 22.67 30.42 -19.80
C ASP A 54 23.31 31.44 -18.84
N LEU A 55 23.83 30.97 -17.72
CA LEU A 55 24.53 31.76 -16.70
C LEU A 55 26.07 31.47 -16.75
N LYS A 56 26.58 31.11 -17.94
CA LYS A 56 27.97 30.74 -18.20
C LYS A 56 29.00 31.61 -17.48
N GLY A 57 29.89 30.97 -16.71
CA GLY A 57 30.98 31.64 -16.00
C GLY A 57 30.59 32.30 -14.66
N THR A 58 29.32 32.22 -14.25
CA THR A 58 28.91 32.62 -12.91
C THR A 58 29.00 31.45 -11.92
N ALA A 59 29.37 31.78 -10.68
CA ALA A 59 29.45 30.85 -9.57
C ALA A 59 28.33 31.16 -8.57
N ILE A 60 27.39 30.24 -8.38
CA ILE A 60 26.23 30.42 -7.51
C ILE A 60 26.55 29.87 -6.12
N ARG A 61 26.37 30.69 -5.09
CA ARG A 61 26.59 30.24 -3.70
C ARG A 61 25.33 29.56 -3.17
N VAL A 62 25.44 28.28 -2.84
CA VAL A 62 24.31 27.48 -2.39
C VAL A 62 24.48 27.13 -0.92
N SER A 63 23.53 27.53 -0.09
CA SER A 63 23.53 27.22 1.34
C SER A 63 22.83 25.90 1.64
N TYR A 64 23.49 25.08 2.46
CA TYR A 64 22.98 23.80 2.97
C TYR A 64 23.05 23.76 4.50
N VAL A 65 22.13 23.02 5.10
CA VAL A 65 22.17 22.71 6.54
C VAL A 65 22.59 21.24 6.72
N LEU A 66 23.71 21.00 7.41
CA LEU A 66 24.20 19.66 7.73
C LEU A 66 24.45 19.51 9.23
N ASN A 67 24.28 18.28 9.74
CA ASN A 67 24.43 17.98 11.17
C ASN A 67 25.87 17.56 11.55
N HIS A 68 26.67 17.02 10.61
CA HIS A 68 28.03 16.51 10.86
C HIS A 68 28.95 16.70 9.65
N LYS A 69 30.22 17.08 9.84
CA LYS A 69 31.19 17.29 8.75
C LYS A 69 31.49 16.03 7.92
N ASP A 70 31.42 14.84 8.52
CA ASP A 70 31.67 13.57 7.82
C ASP A 70 30.57 13.19 6.82
N THR A 71 29.39 13.81 6.90
CA THR A 71 28.25 13.54 6.01
C THR A 71 28.45 13.98 4.55
N LEU A 72 29.47 14.82 4.30
CA LEU A 72 29.82 15.32 2.96
C LEU A 72 30.19 14.20 1.98
N ASN A 73 30.85 13.14 2.46
CA ASN A 73 31.30 12.02 1.63
C ASN A 73 30.14 11.09 1.21
N HIS A 74 28.99 11.18 1.89
CA HIS A 74 27.88 10.23 1.78
C HIS A 74 26.62 10.79 1.10
N LEU A 75 26.68 12.03 0.56
CA LEU A 75 25.58 12.66 -0.18
C LEU A 75 25.23 11.90 -1.49
N TRP A 76 26.22 11.24 -2.08
CA TRP A 76 26.07 10.44 -3.31
C TRP A 76 25.75 8.96 -3.06
N ASP A 77 25.97 8.44 -1.83
CA ASP A 77 25.72 7.05 -1.49
C ASP A 77 24.23 6.81 -1.14
N TYR A 78 23.61 5.86 -1.84
CA TYR A 78 22.22 5.45 -1.66
C TYR A 78 21.99 4.63 -0.39
N ARG A 79 23.04 3.99 0.16
CA ARG A 79 22.91 3.05 1.29
C ARG A 79 23.03 3.69 2.67
N ASP A 80 23.46 4.94 2.75
CA ASP A 80 23.73 5.59 4.02
C ASP A 80 22.47 6.27 4.63
N ILE A 81 22.16 5.90 5.87
CA ILE A 81 20.98 6.33 6.66
C ILE A 81 21.30 7.59 7.50
N TYR A 82 22.57 7.99 7.64
CA TYR A 82 22.97 9.10 8.53
C TYR A 82 22.73 10.51 7.95
N VAL A 83 22.35 10.62 6.67
CA VAL A 83 22.07 11.90 6.01
C VAL A 83 20.61 11.94 5.57
N ASP A 84 19.90 13.00 5.98
CA ASP A 84 18.49 13.22 5.68
C ASP A 84 18.19 13.06 4.18
N LYS A 85 17.26 12.16 3.85
CA LYS A 85 16.88 11.80 2.46
C LYS A 85 16.39 13.03 1.69
N LEU A 86 15.72 13.95 2.37
CA LEU A 86 15.17 15.16 1.77
C LEU A 86 16.30 16.13 1.37
N THR A 87 17.31 16.27 2.24
CA THR A 87 18.54 17.02 1.96
C THR A 87 19.34 16.40 0.80
N LYS A 88 19.44 15.06 0.71
CA LYS A 88 20.05 14.36 -0.46
C LYS A 88 19.30 14.64 -1.77
N ALA A 89 17.97 14.54 -1.73
CA ALA A 89 17.12 14.76 -2.91
C ALA A 89 17.26 16.20 -3.44
N ASN A 90 17.20 17.19 -2.54
CA ASN A 90 17.34 18.59 -2.93
C ASN A 90 18.77 18.96 -3.35
N TYR A 91 19.81 18.38 -2.74
CA TYR A 91 21.20 18.57 -3.19
C TYR A 91 21.36 18.14 -4.66
N ARG A 92 20.83 16.97 -5.02
CA ARG A 92 20.89 16.44 -6.40
C ARG A 92 20.07 17.27 -7.37
N LEU A 93 18.86 17.66 -6.97
CA LEU A 93 18.00 18.54 -7.76
C LEU A 93 18.71 19.87 -8.07
N VAL A 94 19.37 20.46 -7.09
CA VAL A 94 20.09 21.73 -7.28
C VAL A 94 21.33 21.55 -8.15
N VAL A 95 22.10 20.47 -8.00
CA VAL A 95 23.20 20.15 -8.92
C VAL A 95 22.70 20.07 -10.36
N TYR A 96 21.57 19.39 -10.56
CA TYR A 96 20.96 19.23 -11.87
C TYR A 96 20.46 20.55 -12.49
N VAL A 97 19.79 21.39 -11.67
CA VAL A 97 19.36 22.73 -12.11
C VAL A 97 20.55 23.62 -12.46
N LEU A 98 21.67 23.50 -11.74
CA LEU A 98 22.88 24.28 -12.02
C LEU A 98 23.64 23.79 -13.27
N GLU A 99 23.60 22.48 -13.55
CA GLU A 99 24.07 21.90 -14.81
C GLU A 99 23.23 22.38 -16.01
N LEU A 100 21.91 22.42 -15.88
CA LEU A 100 21.01 22.98 -16.89
C LEU A 100 21.30 24.47 -17.18
N LEU A 101 21.69 25.22 -16.14
CA LEU A 101 22.04 26.64 -16.24
C LEU A 101 23.51 26.88 -16.67
N ASN A 102 24.30 25.83 -16.88
CA ASN A 102 25.72 25.88 -17.25
C ASN A 102 26.56 26.76 -16.29
N THR A 103 26.31 26.61 -14.98
CA THR A 103 26.93 27.39 -13.90
C THR A 103 27.84 26.56 -13.01
N SER A 104 28.80 27.22 -12.35
CA SER A 104 29.56 26.60 -11.27
C SER A 104 28.90 26.88 -9.92
N LYS A 105 29.13 26.01 -8.93
CA LYS A 105 28.53 26.14 -7.58
C LYS A 105 29.60 26.32 -6.50
N VAL A 106 29.28 27.09 -5.48
CA VAL A 106 30.07 27.24 -4.26
C VAL A 106 29.18 26.85 -3.09
N ASP A 107 29.50 25.75 -2.42
CA ASP A 107 28.68 25.25 -1.32
C ASP A 107 29.02 26.00 -0.02
N VAL A 108 28.01 26.58 0.62
CA VAL A 108 28.09 27.29 1.90
C VAL A 108 27.37 26.43 2.96
N TRP A 109 28.11 25.97 3.96
CA TRP A 109 27.58 25.04 4.96
C TRP A 109 27.23 25.77 6.25
N THR A 110 26.04 25.47 6.77
CA THR A 110 25.51 26.05 8.01
C THR A 110 24.97 24.98 8.94
N ASP A 111 24.97 25.26 10.23
CA ASP A 111 24.56 24.30 11.26
C ASP A 111 23.06 24.46 11.64
N ASN A 112 22.37 25.49 11.11
CA ASN A 112 20.98 25.79 11.43
C ASN A 112 20.21 26.44 10.26
N TRP A 113 18.90 26.18 10.16
CA TRP A 113 18.03 26.75 9.12
C TRP A 113 17.89 28.26 9.23
N GLY A 114 17.93 28.80 10.46
CA GLY A 114 17.85 30.23 10.70
C GLY A 114 16.62 30.69 11.46
N TYR A 115 16.86 31.45 12.52
CA TYR A 115 15.88 32.04 13.42
C TYR A 115 15.79 33.55 13.19
N ARG A 116 14.57 34.07 13.16
CA ARG A 116 14.30 35.50 13.12
C ARG A 116 14.58 36.09 14.50
N ASN A 117 15.56 36.96 14.61
CA ASN A 117 15.74 37.74 15.83
C ASN A 117 14.61 38.78 15.92
N LYS A 118 13.79 38.73 16.98
CA LYS A 118 12.57 39.56 17.11
C LYS A 118 12.87 41.06 17.19
N THR A 119 14.06 41.44 17.69
CA THR A 119 14.44 42.85 17.87
C THR A 119 15.10 43.44 16.62
N THR A 120 15.98 42.70 15.96
CA THR A 120 16.70 43.19 14.78
C THR A 120 16.02 42.82 13.46
N ASN A 121 15.00 41.96 13.50
CA ASN A 121 14.30 41.45 12.34
C ASN A 121 15.17 40.65 11.35
N VAL A 122 16.40 40.30 11.75
CA VAL A 122 17.38 39.58 10.93
C VAL A 122 17.33 38.09 11.22
N TYR A 123 17.38 37.28 10.17
CA TYR A 123 17.52 35.82 10.30
C TYR A 123 19.00 35.45 10.52
N ASN A 124 19.29 34.44 11.33
CA ASN A 124 20.62 33.80 11.38
C ASN A 124 20.64 32.50 10.54
N GLY A 125 21.73 31.74 10.53
CA GLY A 125 21.80 30.45 9.81
C GLY A 125 21.61 30.55 8.30
N MET A 126 21.08 29.49 7.68
CA MET A 126 20.83 29.44 6.24
C MET A 126 19.98 30.63 5.74
N TYR A 127 18.85 30.94 6.39
CA TYR A 127 18.05 32.12 6.03
C TYR A 127 18.76 33.44 6.29
N GLY A 128 19.65 33.49 7.28
CA GLY A 128 20.53 34.62 7.51
C GLY A 128 21.57 34.80 6.42
N ASP A 129 22.15 33.72 5.92
CA ASP A 129 23.10 33.75 4.81
C ASP A 129 22.43 34.19 3.51
N LEU A 130 21.16 33.82 3.30
CA LEU A 130 20.34 34.37 2.21
C LEU A 130 20.06 35.86 2.40
N MET A 131 19.73 36.29 3.62
CA MET A 131 19.38 37.69 3.92
C MET A 131 20.60 38.61 3.87
N LEU A 132 21.77 38.13 4.29
CA LEU A 132 23.05 38.85 4.31
C LEU A 132 23.81 38.77 2.97
N GLY A 133 23.25 38.07 1.97
CA GLY A 133 23.88 37.91 0.65
C GLY A 133 25.15 37.06 0.66
N ARG A 134 25.31 36.17 1.64
CA ARG A 134 26.38 35.16 1.71
C ARG A 134 26.06 33.92 0.89
N ALA A 135 24.78 33.66 0.65
CA ALA A 135 24.28 32.63 -0.24
C ALA A 135 23.20 33.18 -1.18
N ASP A 136 23.16 32.66 -2.41
CA ASP A 136 22.25 33.07 -3.46
C ASP A 136 21.03 32.15 -3.56
N LEU A 137 21.17 30.90 -3.12
CA LEU A 137 20.14 29.86 -3.10
C LEU A 137 20.24 29.02 -1.82
N ALA A 138 19.11 28.64 -1.23
CA ALA A 138 19.05 27.68 -0.14
C ALA A 138 18.44 26.38 -0.64
N ALA A 139 19.25 25.33 -0.64
CA ALA A 139 18.91 24.01 -1.17
C ALA A 139 18.36 23.05 -0.08
N THR A 140 18.31 23.48 1.18
CA THR A 140 17.75 22.65 2.25
C THR A 140 16.23 22.81 2.30
N PRO A 141 15.46 21.73 2.49
CA PRO A 141 14.00 21.81 2.59
C PRO A 141 13.54 22.81 3.67
N GLY A 142 12.66 23.72 3.27
CA GLY A 142 12.07 24.74 4.12
C GLY A 142 10.55 24.85 3.93
N PHE A 143 9.83 25.21 4.99
CA PHE A 143 8.39 25.41 4.93
C PHE A 143 8.06 26.87 4.63
N ILE A 144 7.02 27.06 3.82
CA ILE A 144 6.44 28.38 3.58
C ILE A 144 5.75 28.84 4.87
N GLN A 145 6.23 29.95 5.41
CA GLN A 145 5.64 30.64 6.54
C GLN A 145 5.38 32.09 6.15
N ALA A 146 4.31 32.69 6.69
CA ALA A 146 3.94 34.07 6.37
C ALA A 146 5.10 35.06 6.63
N ALA A 147 5.78 34.93 7.76
CA ALA A 147 6.96 35.73 8.12
C ALA A 147 8.16 35.58 7.16
N ARG A 148 8.28 34.44 6.47
CA ARG A 148 9.38 34.18 5.52
C ARG A 148 9.06 34.69 4.12
N LEU A 149 7.78 34.74 3.73
CA LEU A 149 7.33 35.32 2.45
C LEU A 149 7.58 36.83 2.34
N GLU A 150 7.80 37.50 3.48
CA GLU A 150 8.23 38.90 3.53
C GLU A 150 9.61 39.08 2.85
N HIS A 151 10.55 38.15 3.08
CA HIS A 151 11.96 38.31 2.71
C HIS A 151 12.45 37.33 1.63
N PHE A 152 11.77 36.19 1.45
CA PHE A 152 12.20 35.10 0.57
C PHE A 152 11.08 34.69 -0.38
N LYS A 153 11.44 34.25 -1.59
CA LYS A 153 10.57 33.47 -2.48
C LYS A 153 10.92 32.00 -2.36
N PHE A 154 9.93 31.14 -2.53
CA PHE A 154 10.10 29.70 -2.41
C PHE A 154 9.95 29.04 -3.77
N ILE A 155 10.92 28.20 -4.14
CA ILE A 155 10.87 27.36 -5.33
C ILE A 155 10.10 26.08 -4.95
N PRO A 156 9.03 25.71 -5.70
CA PRO A 156 8.28 24.49 -5.47
C PRO A 156 9.16 23.25 -5.65
N PRO A 157 9.09 22.21 -4.79
CA PRO A 157 9.82 20.97 -5.03
C PRO A 157 8.94 19.74 -5.15
N THR A 158 9.65 18.64 -5.32
CA THR A 158 9.35 17.43 -6.07
C THR A 158 9.16 16.19 -5.19
N SER A 159 9.09 16.34 -3.86
CA SER A 159 8.93 15.22 -2.91
C SER A 159 8.00 15.55 -1.74
N PRO A 160 6.98 14.70 -1.44
CA PRO A 160 6.10 14.89 -0.30
C PRO A 160 6.85 14.56 1.00
N ALA A 161 7.14 15.57 1.83
CA ALA A 161 7.67 15.34 3.16
C ALA A 161 6.52 15.02 4.13
N ARG A 162 6.55 13.82 4.74
CA ARG A 162 5.57 13.41 5.76
C ARG A 162 6.31 13.01 7.03
N VAL A 163 6.08 13.77 8.09
CA VAL A 163 6.58 13.49 9.44
C VAL A 163 5.38 13.14 10.31
N LEU A 164 5.41 11.98 10.95
CA LEU A 164 4.29 11.44 11.71
C LEU A 164 4.76 10.77 13.01
N PHE A 165 3.82 10.51 13.92
CA PHE A 165 4.10 9.69 15.09
C PHE A 165 3.87 8.22 14.75
N ILE A 166 4.88 7.40 14.99
CA ILE A 166 4.80 5.94 14.87
C ILE A 166 4.84 5.33 16.26
N PHE A 167 3.88 4.46 16.54
CA PHE A 167 3.80 3.76 17.82
C PHE A 167 3.13 2.40 17.65
N GLN A 168 3.27 1.53 18.64
CA GLN A 168 2.43 0.32 18.76
C GLN A 168 1.27 0.61 19.70
N ALA A 169 0.04 0.30 19.30
CA ALA A 169 -1.14 0.53 20.13
C ALA A 169 -1.03 -0.24 21.45
N PRO A 170 -1.18 0.41 22.62
CA PRO A 170 -1.16 -0.29 23.90
C PRO A 170 -2.42 -1.17 24.09
N PRO A 171 -2.33 -2.26 24.86
CA PRO A 171 -3.49 -3.05 25.25
C PRO A 171 -4.45 -2.23 26.13
N LEU A 172 -5.76 -2.52 26.06
CA LEU A 172 -6.81 -1.80 26.83
C LEU A 172 -6.59 -1.81 28.36
N SER A 173 -5.78 -2.75 28.85
CA SER A 173 -5.38 -2.91 30.26
C SER A 173 -4.74 -1.68 30.88
N TYR A 174 -4.21 -0.76 30.06
CA TYR A 174 -3.44 0.38 30.53
C TYR A 174 -4.23 1.69 30.53
N THR A 175 -5.25 1.82 29.67
CA THR A 175 -6.07 3.04 29.55
C THR A 175 -7.21 3.07 30.56
N SER A 176 -7.55 1.92 31.14
CA SER A 176 -8.64 1.78 32.10
C SER A 176 -8.38 0.60 33.04
N ASN A 177 -8.93 0.63 34.26
CA ASN A 177 -8.85 -0.53 35.16
C ASN A 177 -9.72 -1.66 34.60
N VAL A 178 -9.12 -2.51 33.75
CA VAL A 178 -9.79 -3.64 33.11
C VAL A 178 -10.35 -4.64 34.12
N PHE A 179 -9.81 -4.67 35.34
CA PHE A 179 -10.33 -5.47 36.46
C PHE A 179 -11.62 -4.90 37.09
N THR A 180 -11.88 -3.59 36.97
CA THR A 180 -13.09 -2.95 37.53
C THR A 180 -14.13 -2.62 36.46
N LEU A 181 -13.76 -2.61 35.19
CA LEU A 181 -14.69 -2.34 34.07
C LEU A 181 -15.90 -3.28 34.00
N PRO A 182 -15.75 -4.61 34.22
CA PRO A 182 -16.89 -5.53 34.26
C PRO A 182 -17.84 -5.25 35.42
N PHE A 183 -17.33 -4.59 36.45
CA PHE A 183 -18.03 -4.31 37.69
C PHE A 183 -18.60 -2.89 37.70
N ASN A 184 -19.74 -2.70 37.02
CA ASN A 184 -20.54 -1.50 37.24
C ASN A 184 -20.95 -1.45 38.74
N SER A 185 -21.11 -0.26 39.35
CA SER A 185 -21.35 -0.13 40.80
C SER A 185 -22.53 -0.96 41.31
N LEU A 186 -23.55 -1.18 40.47
CA LEU A 186 -24.68 -2.06 40.74
C LEU A 186 -24.29 -3.55 40.87
N SER A 187 -23.38 -4.04 40.04
CA SER A 187 -22.95 -5.45 40.02
C SER A 187 -22.08 -5.83 41.21
N LEU A 188 -21.26 -4.89 41.74
CA LEU A 188 -20.52 -5.10 42.99
C LEU A 188 -21.47 -5.20 44.19
N ILE A 189 -22.51 -4.37 44.21
CA ILE A 189 -23.54 -4.41 45.26
C ILE A 189 -24.25 -5.77 45.21
N ILE A 190 -24.63 -6.25 44.03
CA ILE A 190 -25.26 -7.57 43.86
C ILE A 190 -24.31 -8.70 44.32
N PHE A 191 -23.02 -8.61 43.99
CA PHE A 191 -22.04 -9.62 44.40
C PHE A 191 -21.84 -9.67 45.93
N PHE A 192 -21.62 -8.52 46.57
CA PHE A 192 -21.45 -8.46 48.03
C PHE A 192 -22.74 -8.80 48.79
N THR A 193 -23.90 -8.42 48.26
CA THR A 193 -25.20 -8.82 48.85
C THR A 193 -25.41 -10.32 48.77
N ILE A 194 -25.07 -10.98 47.66
CA ILE A 194 -25.16 -12.45 47.54
C ILE A 194 -24.22 -13.15 48.52
N ILE A 195 -22.96 -12.69 48.63
CA ILE A 195 -22.00 -13.24 49.59
C ILE A 195 -22.53 -13.09 51.01
N THR A 196 -22.89 -11.88 51.43
CA THR A 196 -23.41 -11.65 52.80
C THR A 196 -24.70 -12.41 53.10
N LEU A 197 -25.61 -12.56 52.13
CA LEU A 197 -26.83 -13.36 52.30
C LEU A 197 -26.49 -14.86 52.43
N SER A 198 -25.53 -15.34 51.64
CA SER A 198 -25.05 -16.73 51.72
C SER A 198 -24.36 -17.03 53.04
N SER A 199 -23.55 -16.10 53.56
CA SER A 199 -22.90 -16.18 54.85
C SER A 199 -23.90 -16.22 56.00
N ALA A 200 -24.91 -15.34 55.94
CA ALA A 200 -25.98 -15.31 56.93
C ALA A 200 -26.80 -16.61 56.92
N LEU A 201 -27.06 -17.20 55.75
CA LEU A 201 -27.81 -18.46 55.61
C LEU A 201 -27.00 -19.67 56.08
N ILE A 202 -25.69 -19.74 55.78
CA ILE A 202 -24.80 -20.80 56.26
C ILE A 202 -24.66 -20.70 57.79
N TYR A 203 -24.47 -19.49 58.32
CA TYR A 203 -24.40 -19.24 59.77
C TYR A 203 -25.73 -19.55 60.48
N ALA A 204 -26.87 -19.21 59.89
CA ALA A 204 -28.19 -19.56 60.41
C ALA A 204 -28.45 -21.07 60.37
N SER A 205 -27.99 -21.77 59.34
CA SER A 205 -28.10 -23.24 59.25
C SER A 205 -27.27 -23.93 60.34
N ALA A 206 -26.11 -23.39 60.70
CA ALA A 206 -25.28 -23.86 61.81
C ALA A 206 -25.90 -23.58 63.19
N PHE A 207 -26.77 -22.57 63.31
CA PHE A 207 -27.52 -22.27 64.54
C PHE A 207 -28.78 -23.14 64.74
N SER A 208 -29.27 -23.82 63.70
CA SER A 208 -30.54 -24.55 63.73
C SER A 208 -30.53 -25.88 64.51
N GLU A 209 -29.39 -26.33 65.04
CA GLU A 209 -29.29 -27.47 65.96
C GLU A 209 -28.86 -27.04 67.36
N TRP A 210 -29.82 -26.65 68.20
CA TRP A 210 -29.73 -26.78 69.65
C TRP A 210 -30.93 -27.58 70.17
N LYS A 211 -30.85 -28.92 70.10
CA LYS A 211 -31.59 -29.83 70.99
C LYS A 211 -30.73 -31.05 71.36
N PHE A 212 -30.29 -31.04 72.62
CA PHE A 212 -29.91 -32.14 73.54
C PHE A 212 -29.27 -33.44 72.99
N GLY A 213 -28.02 -33.71 73.40
CA GLY A 213 -27.44 -35.08 73.41
C GLY A 213 -25.90 -35.18 73.33
N VAL A 214 -25.27 -35.22 74.51
CA VAL A 214 -23.89 -35.63 74.93
C VAL A 214 -22.94 -36.37 73.92
N VAL A 215 -21.69 -35.87 73.78
CA VAL A 215 -20.36 -36.51 74.11
C VAL A 215 -19.20 -36.01 73.21
N ALA A 216 -18.16 -35.50 73.89
CA ALA A 216 -16.71 -35.38 73.61
C ALA A 216 -16.17 -34.62 72.36
N GLY A 217 -15.64 -33.41 72.62
CA GLY A 217 -14.72 -32.65 71.76
C GLY A 217 -15.44 -31.67 70.82
N GLY A 218 -16.01 -30.55 71.26
CA GLY A 218 -15.35 -29.54 72.09
C GLY A 218 -14.64 -28.48 71.24
N ASN A 219 -15.30 -27.90 70.23
CA ASN A 219 -15.19 -26.47 69.87
C ASN A 219 -16.33 -26.07 68.90
N LYS A 220 -16.95 -24.92 69.16
CA LYS A 220 -17.89 -24.28 68.22
C LYS A 220 -17.14 -24.00 66.91
N PRO A 221 -17.75 -24.15 65.71
CA PRO A 221 -17.14 -23.59 64.51
C PRO A 221 -16.99 -22.09 64.75
N SER A 222 -15.74 -21.65 64.77
CA SER A 222 -15.42 -20.24 64.90
C SER A 222 -15.91 -19.50 63.65
N ILE A 223 -16.12 -18.18 63.75
CA ILE A 223 -16.39 -17.35 62.56
C ILE A 223 -15.30 -17.56 61.50
N SER A 224 -14.06 -17.85 61.92
CA SER A 224 -12.97 -18.26 61.04
C SER A 224 -13.22 -19.58 60.30
N ASP A 225 -13.87 -20.57 60.89
CA ASP A 225 -14.15 -21.85 60.21
C ASP A 225 -15.24 -21.68 59.14
N VAL A 226 -16.23 -20.81 59.39
CA VAL A 226 -17.27 -20.45 58.41
C VAL A 226 -16.66 -19.61 57.26
N LEU A 227 -15.78 -18.66 57.58
CA LEU A 227 -15.02 -17.89 56.59
C LEU A 227 -14.09 -18.79 55.76
N VAL A 228 -13.47 -19.81 56.36
CA VAL A 228 -12.65 -20.80 55.63
C VAL A 228 -13.52 -21.64 54.70
N LEU A 229 -14.74 -22.00 55.11
CA LEU A 229 -15.70 -22.73 54.26
C LEU A 229 -16.18 -21.85 53.08
N GLU A 230 -16.42 -20.56 53.31
CA GLU A 230 -16.78 -19.60 52.28
C GLU A 230 -15.62 -19.32 51.32
N CYS A 231 -14.40 -19.14 51.83
CA CYS A 231 -13.21 -19.03 51.02
C CYS A 231 -12.97 -20.31 50.20
N ALA A 232 -13.28 -21.49 50.75
CA ALA A 232 -13.24 -22.75 50.01
C ALA A 232 -14.30 -22.81 48.90
N ALA A 233 -15.53 -22.34 49.15
CA ALA A 233 -16.57 -22.25 48.14
C ALA A 233 -16.24 -21.22 47.03
N LEU A 234 -15.68 -20.07 47.41
CA LEU A 234 -15.20 -19.03 46.47
C LEU A 234 -13.99 -19.49 45.65
N THR A 235 -13.16 -20.39 46.18
CA THR A 235 -12.00 -20.99 45.48
C THR A 235 -12.32 -22.33 44.81
N GLN A 236 -13.61 -22.67 44.68
CA GLN A 236 -14.08 -23.87 43.99
C GLN A 236 -13.55 -25.21 44.58
N ARG A 237 -13.42 -25.31 45.91
CA ARG A 237 -12.97 -26.52 46.61
C ARG A 237 -14.05 -27.17 47.47
N SER A 238 -14.01 -28.51 47.57
CA SER A 238 -14.68 -29.29 48.60
C SER A 238 -13.89 -29.21 49.92
N GLY A 239 -14.48 -28.61 50.97
CA GLY A 239 -13.92 -28.65 52.31
C GLY A 239 -14.28 -29.97 53.04
N SER A 240 -13.45 -30.40 54.00
CA SER A 240 -13.70 -31.58 54.85
C SER A 240 -14.86 -31.42 55.85
N TYR A 241 -15.61 -30.31 55.79
CA TYR A 241 -16.77 -30.03 56.64
C TYR A 241 -18.03 -30.03 55.79
N GLU A 242 -18.75 -31.15 55.79
CA GLU A 242 -20.05 -31.26 55.14
C GLU A 242 -21.15 -30.95 56.18
N PRO A 243 -22.05 -29.98 55.93
CA PRO A 243 -23.19 -29.75 56.83
C PRO A 243 -24.05 -31.02 56.87
N LYS A 244 -24.36 -31.51 58.08
CA LYS A 244 -25.11 -32.77 58.26
C LYS A 244 -26.55 -32.68 57.74
N THR A 245 -27.12 -31.49 57.59
CA THR A 245 -28.49 -31.26 57.15
C THR A 245 -28.60 -31.13 55.62
N ASN A 246 -29.61 -31.76 55.02
CA ASN A 246 -29.87 -31.66 53.58
C ASN A 246 -30.08 -30.20 53.12
N ALA A 247 -30.70 -29.36 53.96
CA ALA A 247 -30.88 -27.94 53.69
C ALA A 247 -29.54 -27.18 53.65
N GLY A 248 -28.62 -27.44 54.58
CA GLY A 248 -27.27 -26.86 54.58
C GLY A 248 -26.45 -27.30 53.36
N LYS A 249 -26.59 -28.57 52.95
CA LYS A 249 -25.96 -29.09 51.71
C LYS A 249 -26.48 -28.39 50.48
N ILE A 250 -27.80 -28.23 50.33
CA ILE A 250 -28.43 -27.54 49.19
C ILE A 250 -27.96 -26.08 49.10
N VAL A 251 -27.93 -25.37 50.24
CA VAL A 251 -27.46 -23.97 50.28
C VAL A 251 -25.99 -23.88 49.88
N LEU A 252 -25.13 -24.79 50.36
CA LEU A 252 -23.71 -24.84 50.01
C LEU A 252 -23.47 -25.14 48.52
N TYR A 253 -24.24 -26.07 47.95
CA TYR A 253 -24.13 -26.37 46.51
C TYR A 253 -24.63 -25.21 45.65
N PHE A 254 -25.71 -24.54 46.06
CA PHE A 254 -26.24 -23.39 45.33
C PHE A 254 -25.27 -22.20 45.36
N THR A 255 -24.66 -21.92 46.50
CA THR A 255 -23.66 -20.84 46.63
C THR A 255 -22.37 -21.16 45.85
N PHE A 256 -21.93 -22.42 45.86
CA PHE A 256 -20.82 -22.88 45.02
C PHE A 256 -21.10 -22.69 43.53
N LEU A 257 -22.27 -23.11 43.05
CA LEU A 257 -22.67 -23.00 41.64
C LEU A 257 -22.71 -21.54 41.19
N LEU A 258 -23.25 -20.67 42.04
CA LEU A 258 -23.41 -19.24 41.75
C LEU A 258 -22.05 -18.50 41.76
N CYS A 259 -21.15 -18.85 42.67
CA CYS A 259 -19.76 -18.37 42.65
C CYS A 259 -19.01 -18.84 41.39
N LEU A 260 -19.21 -20.08 40.96
CA LEU A 260 -18.63 -20.65 39.74
C LEU A 260 -19.08 -19.87 38.49
N PHE A 261 -20.37 -19.59 38.36
CA PHE A 261 -20.92 -18.81 37.24
C PHE A 261 -20.36 -17.39 37.17
N VAL A 262 -20.29 -16.69 38.31
CA VAL A 262 -19.73 -15.33 38.36
C VAL A 262 -18.24 -15.34 38.04
N TYR A 263 -17.49 -16.32 38.53
CA TYR A 263 -16.05 -16.44 38.29
C TYR A 263 -15.72 -16.74 36.83
N VAL A 264 -16.40 -17.69 36.20
CA VAL A 264 -16.20 -18.06 34.79
C VAL A 264 -16.62 -16.91 33.86
N GLY A 265 -17.73 -16.22 34.17
CA GLY A 265 -18.18 -15.05 33.42
C GLY A 265 -17.20 -13.87 33.52
N PHE A 266 -16.70 -13.59 34.72
CA PHE A 266 -15.73 -12.51 34.96
C PHE A 266 -14.38 -12.77 34.29
N SER A 267 -13.82 -13.97 34.45
CA SER A 267 -12.53 -14.34 33.85
C SER A 267 -12.59 -14.31 32.32
N GLY A 268 -13.66 -14.84 31.72
CA GLY A 268 -13.87 -14.77 30.26
C GLY A 268 -13.97 -13.33 29.75
N HIS A 269 -14.72 -12.47 30.42
CA HIS A 269 -14.90 -11.08 30.00
C HIS A 269 -13.62 -10.24 30.16
N ILE A 270 -12.82 -10.51 31.21
CA ILE A 270 -11.50 -9.88 31.37
C ILE A 270 -10.55 -10.28 30.25
N ILE A 271 -10.53 -11.56 29.87
CA ILE A 271 -9.57 -12.04 28.88
C ILE A 271 -9.88 -11.49 27.49
N VAL A 272 -11.16 -11.40 27.13
CA VAL A 272 -11.60 -10.71 25.90
C VAL A 272 -11.18 -9.24 25.92
N LEU A 273 -11.33 -8.54 27.06
CA LEU A 273 -10.89 -7.15 27.20
C LEU A 273 -9.36 -7.00 27.16
N LEU A 274 -8.60 -7.93 27.75
CA LEU A 274 -7.12 -7.95 27.73
C LEU A 274 -6.57 -8.21 26.32
N GLN A 275 -7.28 -8.99 25.49
CA GLN A 275 -6.90 -9.26 24.11
C GLN A 275 -7.33 -8.16 23.13
N SER A 276 -8.21 -7.25 23.55
CA SER A 276 -8.64 -6.12 22.74
C SER A 276 -7.60 -4.97 22.73
N THR A 277 -7.26 -4.47 21.55
CA THR A 277 -6.39 -3.30 21.37
C THR A 277 -7.23 -2.03 21.27
N SER A 278 -6.76 -0.93 21.86
CA SER A 278 -7.41 0.37 21.75
C SER A 278 -7.37 0.86 20.29
N GLU A 279 -8.53 0.86 19.63
CA GLU A 279 -8.71 1.51 18.30
C GLU A 279 -8.88 3.04 18.42
N SER A 280 -8.83 3.59 19.64
CA SER A 280 -9.23 4.98 19.92
C SER A 280 -8.14 6.03 19.73
N ILE A 281 -6.93 5.66 19.30
CA ILE A 281 -5.81 6.60 19.14
C ILE A 281 -5.63 6.96 17.66
N THR A 282 -6.42 7.92 17.19
CA THR A 282 -6.35 8.47 15.82
C THR A 282 -5.84 9.91 15.79
N ASP A 283 -6.01 10.64 16.88
CA ASP A 283 -5.73 12.08 16.96
C ASP A 283 -4.57 12.38 17.92
N PRO A 284 -3.79 13.46 17.69
CA PRO A 284 -2.75 13.89 18.61
C PRO A 284 -3.22 14.07 20.07
N ARG A 285 -4.46 14.53 20.31
CA ARG A 285 -5.02 14.60 21.67
C ARG A 285 -5.16 13.23 22.33
N SER A 286 -5.66 12.25 21.60
CA SER A 286 -5.77 10.87 22.10
C SER A 286 -4.41 10.24 22.39
N LEU A 287 -3.37 10.62 21.62
CA LEU A 287 -1.99 10.19 21.87
C LEU A 287 -1.43 10.84 23.15
N TYR A 288 -1.75 12.11 23.42
CA TYR A 288 -1.40 12.77 24.69
C TYR A 288 -2.08 12.08 25.89
N ASP A 289 -3.37 11.78 25.78
CA ASP A 289 -4.14 11.13 26.86
C ASP A 289 -3.68 9.68 27.13
N SER A 290 -3.02 9.03 26.15
CA SER A 290 -2.52 7.66 26.25
C SER A 290 -1.30 7.46 27.17
N LYS A 291 -0.69 8.55 27.69
CA LYS A 291 0.50 8.54 28.57
C LYS A 291 1.73 7.81 28.00
N MET A 292 1.82 7.60 26.69
CA MET A 292 3.00 6.99 26.05
C MET A 292 4.23 7.92 26.14
N GLU A 293 5.42 7.34 26.27
CA GLU A 293 6.66 8.14 26.20
C GLU A 293 6.85 8.63 24.77
N ILE A 294 7.08 9.93 24.61
CA ILE A 294 7.27 10.54 23.29
C ILE A 294 8.75 10.80 23.07
N GLY A 295 9.27 10.30 21.96
CA GLY A 295 10.60 10.61 21.45
C GLY A 295 10.55 11.30 20.11
N VAL A 296 11.58 12.09 19.85
CA VAL A 296 11.71 12.86 18.61
C VAL A 296 12.99 12.47 17.90
N GLU A 297 12.90 12.28 16.59
CA GLU A 297 14.06 12.06 15.75
C GLU A 297 15.02 13.27 15.85
N ASP A 298 16.30 13.00 16.14
CA ASP A 298 17.33 14.01 16.34
C ASP A 298 17.80 14.65 15.03
N THR A 299 16.87 15.32 14.36
CA THR A 299 17.15 16.13 13.19
C THR A 299 17.21 17.60 13.60
N PRO A 300 18.10 18.39 12.99
CA PRO A 300 18.17 19.80 13.34
C PRO A 300 16.91 20.58 12.88
N TYR A 301 16.07 19.99 12.00
CA TYR A 301 14.68 20.41 11.75
C TYR A 301 13.77 20.23 12.97
N ASN A 302 13.72 19.03 13.54
CA ASN A 302 12.91 18.77 14.72
C ASN A 302 13.41 19.61 15.90
N ARG A 303 14.73 19.77 16.07
CA ARG A 303 15.31 20.70 17.05
C ARG A 303 14.81 22.12 16.83
N TYR A 304 14.85 22.66 15.62
CA TYR A 304 14.31 23.98 15.31
C TYR A 304 12.84 24.11 15.72
N TYR A 305 12.00 23.16 15.29
CA TYR A 305 10.55 23.19 15.49
C TYR A 305 10.14 23.10 16.96
N PHE A 306 10.75 22.19 17.71
CA PHE A 306 10.39 21.97 19.11
C PHE A 306 11.09 22.95 20.07
N THR A 307 12.22 23.57 19.69
CA THR A 307 12.96 24.46 20.61
C THR A 307 12.58 25.94 20.50
N ASN A 308 12.11 26.46 19.35
CA ASN A 308 11.96 27.91 19.19
C ASN A 308 10.55 28.37 18.75
N SER A 309 10.05 29.44 19.38
CA SER A 309 8.65 29.90 19.41
C SER A 309 8.48 31.36 18.95
N SER A 310 7.72 31.58 17.88
CA SER A 310 7.32 32.96 17.54
C SER A 310 5.99 33.18 16.85
N ASP A 311 5.16 32.16 16.56
CA ASP A 311 3.85 32.40 15.94
C ASP A 311 2.69 31.91 16.81
N GLN A 312 1.78 32.84 17.11
CA GLN A 312 0.65 32.73 18.03
C GLN A 312 -0.50 31.82 17.56
N THR A 313 -0.52 31.35 16.31
CA THR A 313 -1.73 30.71 15.76
C THR A 313 -1.90 29.24 16.17
N ASN A 314 -0.86 28.55 16.63
CA ASN A 314 -0.90 27.11 16.92
C ASN A 314 -0.19 26.70 18.23
N GLU A 315 -0.23 27.54 19.27
CA GLU A 315 0.41 27.26 20.58
C GLU A 315 -0.19 26.06 21.33
N THR A 316 -1.47 25.72 21.12
CA THR A 316 -2.22 24.85 22.04
C THR A 316 -1.71 23.40 22.11
N TYR A 317 -1.35 22.79 20.98
CA TYR A 317 -0.91 21.38 20.92
C TYR A 317 0.57 21.19 21.23
N ARG A 318 1.43 22.17 20.89
CA ARG A 318 2.85 22.14 21.30
C ARG A 318 2.99 22.25 22.82
N ARG A 319 2.21 23.14 23.47
CA ARG A 319 2.16 23.24 24.93
C ARG A 319 1.74 21.92 25.58
N LEU A 320 0.71 21.27 25.01
CA LEU A 320 0.21 19.97 25.49
C LEU A 320 1.34 18.93 25.57
N PHE A 321 2.13 18.71 24.51
CA PHE A 321 3.13 17.65 24.50
C PHE A 321 4.46 17.97 25.20
N PHE A 322 4.94 19.23 25.15
CA PHE A 322 6.32 19.56 25.57
C PHE A 322 6.43 20.54 26.76
N GLU A 323 5.44 21.42 26.99
CA GLU A 323 5.47 22.31 28.18
C GLU A 323 4.90 21.62 29.43
N ASN A 324 3.98 20.67 29.27
CA ASN A 324 3.29 19.96 30.37
C ASN A 324 3.93 18.63 30.84
N ARG A 325 5.23 18.41 30.56
CA ARG A 325 6.06 17.28 31.05
C ARG A 325 5.75 15.85 30.50
N VAL A 326 5.66 15.64 29.18
CA VAL A 326 5.63 14.26 28.60
C VAL A 326 6.91 13.87 27.83
N ALA A 327 7.68 14.84 27.32
CA ALA A 327 9.00 14.57 26.76
C ALA A 327 10.08 15.32 27.56
N PRO A 328 11.02 14.64 28.25
CA PRO A 328 12.15 15.31 28.87
C PRO A 328 12.97 16.05 27.81
N ARG A 329 13.62 17.17 28.18
CA ARG A 329 14.42 18.03 27.27
C ARG A 329 15.52 17.29 26.48
N ASN A 330 15.77 16.01 26.77
CA ASN A 330 16.79 15.15 26.17
C ASN A 330 16.24 13.95 25.37
N ASN A 331 14.94 13.88 25.03
CA ASN A 331 14.34 12.75 24.28
C ASN A 331 14.56 12.82 22.76
N TRP A 332 15.80 13.06 22.37
CA TRP A 332 16.27 13.07 20.98
C TRP A 332 16.90 11.72 20.65
N PHE A 333 16.40 11.03 19.63
CA PHE A 333 16.89 9.70 19.25
C PHE A 333 17.31 9.67 17.79
N THR A 334 18.33 8.88 17.49
CA THR A 334 18.61 8.49 16.11
C THR A 334 17.44 7.65 15.56
N PRO A 335 17.15 7.70 14.25
CA PRO A 335 16.04 6.96 13.65
C PRO A 335 16.02 5.48 14.06
N ARG A 336 17.17 4.82 14.00
CA ARG A 336 17.33 3.40 14.37
C ARG A 336 16.99 3.13 15.84
N ARG A 337 17.52 3.94 16.76
CA ARG A 337 17.29 3.77 18.20
C ARG A 337 15.85 4.09 18.61
N GLY A 338 15.23 5.07 17.93
CA GLY A 338 13.82 5.42 18.11
C GLY A 338 12.89 4.30 17.64
N ILE A 339 13.14 3.73 16.46
CA ILE A 339 12.34 2.62 15.91
C ILE A 339 12.54 1.33 16.73
N GLU A 340 13.75 1.05 17.23
CA GLU A 340 13.98 -0.05 18.18
C GLU A 340 13.23 0.14 19.50
N ARG A 341 13.01 1.40 19.94
CA ARG A 341 12.16 1.68 21.10
C ARG A 341 10.67 1.52 20.78
N VAL A 342 10.22 1.94 19.59
CA VAL A 342 8.84 1.65 19.13
C VAL A 342 8.57 0.15 19.13
N LYS A 343 9.55 -0.67 18.72
CA LYS A 343 9.45 -2.13 18.74
C LYS A 343 9.24 -2.70 20.16
N LYS A 344 9.82 -2.05 21.17
CA LYS A 344 9.67 -2.44 22.58
C LYS A 344 8.31 -2.05 23.18
N GLY A 345 7.47 -1.31 22.45
CA GLY A 345 6.15 -0.86 22.88
C GLY A 345 6.18 0.38 23.79
N PHE A 346 5.01 0.98 24.03
CA PHE A 346 4.81 2.14 24.94
C PHE A 346 5.62 3.41 24.61
N PHE A 347 6.14 3.51 23.40
CA PHE A 347 6.91 4.64 22.92
C PHE A 347 6.33 5.13 21.58
N ALA A 348 6.06 6.43 21.51
CA ALA A 348 5.65 7.10 20.28
C ALA A 348 6.81 7.91 19.73
N PHE A 349 7.22 7.59 18.51
CA PHE A 349 8.38 8.19 17.88
C PHE A 349 7.98 9.14 16.74
N HIS A 350 8.37 10.40 16.86
CA HIS A 350 8.17 11.42 15.82
C HIS A 350 9.31 11.35 14.80
N VAL A 351 9.03 10.86 13.60
CA VAL A 351 10.04 10.49 12.60
C VAL A 351 9.54 10.73 11.17
N GLU A 352 10.47 10.97 10.25
CA GLU A 352 10.20 11.04 8.81
C GLU A 352 9.81 9.66 8.24
N ILE A 353 8.71 9.61 7.49
CA ILE A 353 8.07 8.35 7.08
C ILE A 353 8.99 7.46 6.24
N GLY A 354 9.80 8.06 5.36
CA GLY A 354 10.70 7.33 4.46
C GLY A 354 11.86 6.68 5.20
N SER A 355 12.35 7.30 6.27
CA SER A 355 13.36 6.75 7.16
C SER A 355 12.78 5.67 8.07
N ALA A 356 11.57 5.88 8.59
CA ALA A 356 10.90 4.91 9.43
C ALA A 356 10.52 3.62 8.71
N TYR A 357 9.89 3.69 7.53
CA TYR A 357 9.50 2.49 6.80
C TYR A 357 10.68 1.65 6.30
N ALA A 358 11.80 2.29 5.94
CA ALA A 358 13.03 1.57 5.62
C ALA A 358 13.51 0.75 6.83
N LEU A 359 13.59 1.37 8.01
CA LEU A 359 14.01 0.71 9.24
C LEU A 359 13.00 -0.33 9.74
N ILE A 360 11.70 -0.07 9.65
CA ILE A 360 10.64 -1.04 10.00
C ILE A 360 10.71 -2.23 9.04
N GLY A 361 10.97 -1.99 7.75
CA GLY A 361 11.17 -3.04 6.75
C GLY A 361 12.32 -4.00 7.10
N GLU A 362 13.41 -3.46 7.64
CA GLU A 362 14.59 -4.23 8.06
C GLU A 362 14.45 -4.88 9.45
N THR A 363 13.79 -4.21 10.41
CA THR A 363 13.86 -4.58 11.84
C THR A 363 12.60 -5.22 12.42
N PHE A 364 11.42 -5.06 11.79
CA PHE A 364 10.15 -5.59 12.28
C PHE A 364 9.76 -6.85 11.52
N THR A 365 9.23 -7.83 12.24
CA THR A 365 8.54 -8.99 11.67
C THR A 365 7.16 -8.57 11.12
N GLU A 366 6.59 -9.31 10.18
CA GLU A 366 5.27 -8.97 9.59
C GLU A 366 4.15 -8.83 10.62
N ASN A 367 4.17 -9.63 11.70
CA ASN A 367 3.22 -9.52 12.80
C ASN A 367 3.40 -8.23 13.62
N GLU A 368 4.63 -7.76 13.79
CA GLU A 368 4.92 -6.50 14.47
C GLU A 368 4.52 -5.31 13.59
N LYS A 369 4.70 -5.39 12.27
CA LYS A 369 4.27 -4.36 11.31
C LYS A 369 2.76 -4.11 11.40
N CYS A 370 1.94 -5.15 11.55
CA CYS A 370 0.49 -5.01 11.72
C CYS A 370 0.06 -4.34 13.04
N LYS A 371 0.94 -4.27 14.05
CA LYS A 371 0.69 -3.60 15.34
C LYS A 371 1.09 -2.13 15.31
N VAL A 372 1.88 -1.71 14.32
CA VAL A 372 2.26 -0.32 14.13
C VAL A 372 1.02 0.49 13.76
N ARG A 373 0.88 1.65 14.38
CA ARG A 373 -0.13 2.66 14.10
C ARG A 373 0.57 3.98 13.81
N GLU A 374 -0.11 4.79 13.01
CA GLU A 374 0.36 6.10 12.60
C GLU A 374 -0.65 7.13 13.08
N SER A 375 -0.15 8.16 13.76
CA SER A 375 -0.90 9.37 14.03
C SER A 375 -0.26 10.50 13.25
N TYR A 376 -1.07 11.22 12.46
CA TYR A 376 -0.61 12.40 11.77
C TYR A 376 -0.14 13.45 12.78
N THR A 377 0.92 14.18 12.42
CA THR A 377 1.31 15.39 13.14
C THR A 377 0.44 16.56 12.67
N ILE A 378 0.58 17.70 13.34
CA ILE A 378 -0.15 18.94 13.05
C ILE A 378 0.11 19.44 11.60
N PHE A 379 1.16 18.92 10.94
CA PHE A 379 1.43 19.19 9.53
C PHE A 379 0.61 18.29 8.62
N ASN A 380 -0.50 18.82 8.11
CA ASN A 380 -1.10 18.29 6.89
C ASN A 380 -0.10 18.44 5.74
N LYS A 381 0.24 17.32 5.07
CA LYS A 381 0.97 17.21 3.78
C LYS A 381 1.73 18.49 3.39
N GLY A 382 2.93 18.68 3.94
CA GLY A 382 3.78 19.80 3.58
C GLY A 382 4.82 19.41 2.54
N ASP A 383 4.76 20.01 1.35
CA ASP A 383 5.82 19.89 0.35
C ASP A 383 7.06 20.70 0.79
N SER A 384 8.25 20.33 0.29
CA SER A 384 9.54 20.66 0.90
C SER A 384 10.35 21.79 0.22
N PHE A 385 9.89 23.03 0.22
CA PHE A 385 10.39 24.16 -0.61
C PHE A 385 11.88 24.55 -0.48
N ALA A 386 12.54 24.85 -1.61
CA ALA A 386 13.83 25.56 -1.63
C ALA A 386 13.59 27.08 -1.56
N ALA A 387 14.53 27.87 -1.04
CA ALA A 387 14.32 29.31 -0.80
C ALA A 387 15.36 30.19 -1.50
N VAL A 388 14.92 31.34 -2.00
CA VAL A 388 15.75 32.34 -2.67
C VAL A 388 15.42 33.73 -2.13
N PRO A 389 16.39 34.66 -2.00
CA PRO A 389 16.11 36.03 -1.55
C PRO A 389 15.15 36.72 -2.51
N LYS A 390 14.13 37.42 -1.98
CA LYS A 390 13.08 38.04 -2.81
C LYS A 390 13.63 39.12 -3.77
N ASN A 391 14.73 39.76 -3.39
CA ASN A 391 15.37 40.86 -4.13
C ASN A 391 16.63 40.44 -4.91
N SER A 392 16.92 39.13 -5.01
CA SER A 392 18.09 38.64 -5.76
C SER A 392 17.86 38.73 -7.28
N ALA A 393 18.95 38.93 -8.02
CA ALA A 393 18.92 38.96 -9.48
C ALA A 393 18.70 37.57 -10.12
N TYR A 394 18.78 36.50 -9.33
CA TYR A 394 18.64 35.11 -9.80
C TYR A 394 17.27 34.50 -9.46
N THR A 395 16.44 35.21 -8.69
CA THR A 395 15.19 34.67 -8.12
C THR A 395 14.20 34.23 -9.17
N ASP A 396 13.98 35.04 -10.20
CA ASP A 396 13.01 34.70 -11.25
C ASP A 396 13.59 33.64 -12.21
N ILE A 397 14.92 33.58 -12.40
CA ILE A 397 15.60 32.55 -13.21
C ILE A 397 15.41 31.16 -12.59
N PHE A 398 15.58 31.04 -11.27
CA PHE A 398 15.38 29.76 -10.58
C PHE A 398 13.91 29.31 -10.54
N LEU A 399 12.96 30.26 -10.46
CA LEU A 399 11.52 29.94 -10.43
C LEU A 399 11.00 29.43 -11.78
N VAL A 400 11.51 29.95 -12.90
CA VAL A 400 11.11 29.54 -14.26
C VAL A 400 11.70 28.17 -14.60
N ASN A 401 13.01 27.97 -14.41
CA ASN A 401 13.69 26.73 -14.82
C ASN A 401 13.39 25.52 -13.92
N ALA A 402 13.00 25.72 -12.67
CA ALA A 402 12.59 24.63 -11.78
C ALA A 402 11.25 23.97 -12.18
N LEU A 403 10.41 24.66 -12.96
CA LEU A 403 9.15 24.13 -13.48
C LEU A 403 9.37 23.20 -14.68
N ASP A 404 10.35 23.50 -15.55
CA ASP A 404 10.72 22.68 -16.72
C ASP A 404 11.48 21.40 -16.34
N GLY A 405 12.27 21.41 -15.26
CA GLY A 405 13.02 20.24 -14.79
C GLY A 405 12.15 19.04 -14.36
N LYS A 406 10.83 19.24 -14.16
CA LYS A 406 9.89 18.19 -13.77
C LYS A 406 9.57 17.22 -14.92
N GLU A 407 9.76 17.64 -16.17
CA GLU A 407 9.55 16.81 -17.37
C GLU A 407 10.79 15.96 -17.72
N LEU A 408 12.00 16.37 -17.30
CA LEU A 408 13.24 15.63 -17.64
C LEU A 408 13.50 14.39 -16.78
N MET A 409 12.94 14.29 -15.57
CA MET A 409 13.11 13.10 -14.70
C MET A 409 12.45 11.83 -15.28
N THR A 410 11.46 11.97 -16.16
CA THR A 410 10.87 10.87 -16.93
C THR A 410 11.70 10.45 -18.15
N ALA A 411 12.63 11.30 -18.61
CA ALA A 411 13.43 11.03 -19.80
C ALA A 411 14.79 10.35 -19.50
N LEU A 412 15.28 10.40 -18.25
CA LEU A 412 16.66 9.99 -17.91
C LEU A 412 16.86 8.52 -17.50
N VAL A 413 15.83 7.68 -17.58
CA VAL A 413 15.99 6.21 -17.41
C VAL A 413 16.40 5.52 -18.73
N LEU A 414 16.44 6.23 -19.87
CA LEU A 414 16.73 5.61 -21.18
C LEU A 414 18.05 6.04 -21.85
N GLN A 415 18.88 6.87 -21.21
CA GLN A 415 20.15 7.36 -21.80
C GLN A 415 21.40 6.88 -21.06
N ALA A 416 21.41 5.62 -20.65
CA ALA A 416 22.61 4.93 -20.18
C ALA A 416 22.92 3.70 -21.03
N PHE A 417 23.12 3.87 -22.34
CA PHE A 417 23.92 2.95 -23.13
C PHE A 417 24.48 3.68 -24.36
N LEU A 418 25.81 3.58 -24.53
CA LEU A 418 26.65 4.05 -25.64
C LEU A 418 27.19 5.49 -25.58
N VAL A 419 28.35 5.60 -24.93
CA VAL A 419 29.32 6.68 -25.09
C VAL A 419 30.62 6.12 -25.67
N LYS A 420 31.00 6.68 -26.84
CA LYS A 420 32.34 6.94 -27.42
C LYS A 420 33.19 5.82 -28.04
N MET A 421 33.57 6.07 -29.31
CA MET A 421 34.96 6.21 -29.79
C MET A 421 34.97 7.17 -30.99
N LEU A 422 35.52 8.39 -30.84
CA LEU A 422 36.83 8.87 -31.34
C LEU A 422 36.92 9.09 -32.87
N LEU A 423 36.95 10.35 -33.32
CA LEU A 423 38.18 11.07 -33.72
C LEU A 423 37.88 12.52 -34.16
N LYS A 424 38.73 13.45 -33.72
CA LYS A 424 38.82 14.87 -34.12
C LYS A 424 39.44 15.00 -35.55
N PRO A 425 39.93 16.18 -35.98
CA PRO A 425 39.27 17.34 -36.58
C PRO A 425 39.84 17.61 -38.01
N CYS A 426 39.19 18.39 -38.88
CA CYS A 426 39.93 19.16 -39.90
C CYS A 426 39.03 20.08 -40.74
N ILE A 427 39.60 21.24 -41.06
CA ILE A 427 39.27 22.15 -42.18
C ILE A 427 38.28 23.26 -41.85
N LEU A 428 38.89 24.26 -41.22
CA LEU A 428 38.61 25.67 -41.36
C LEU A 428 39.58 26.19 -42.44
N PHE A 429 39.18 26.18 -43.72
CA PHE A 429 39.83 26.94 -44.79
C PHE A 429 38.88 27.07 -45.98
N LEU A 430 38.80 28.30 -46.52
CA LEU A 430 38.01 28.75 -47.69
C LEU A 430 36.61 29.28 -47.39
N THR A 431 36.60 30.45 -46.75
CA THR A 431 35.73 31.55 -47.19
C THR A 431 36.29 32.18 -48.48
N VAL A 432 35.40 32.89 -49.18
CA VAL A 432 35.59 33.77 -50.36
C VAL A 432 35.36 33.09 -51.71
N PHE A 433 34.13 33.17 -52.22
CA PHE A 433 33.77 33.99 -53.39
C PHE A 433 32.26 33.91 -53.65
N PHE A 434 31.60 35.07 -53.53
CA PHE A 434 30.62 35.65 -54.47
C PHE A 434 29.55 36.49 -53.76
N LYS A 435 29.42 37.73 -54.23
CA LYS A 435 28.41 38.74 -53.88
C LYS A 435 27.24 38.63 -54.88
N PRO A 436 26.15 39.39 -54.67
CA PRO A 436 24.78 38.89 -54.57
C PRO A 436 24.05 38.87 -55.93
N PHE A 437 22.90 38.20 -55.99
CA PHE A 437 21.90 38.46 -57.02
C PHE A 437 20.52 38.50 -56.39
N GLU A 438 19.80 39.58 -56.68
CA GLU A 438 18.37 39.75 -56.41
C GLU A 438 17.57 38.68 -57.15
N THR A 439 16.50 38.17 -56.53
CA THR A 439 15.20 37.94 -57.21
C THR A 439 14.14 37.61 -56.15
N GLU A 440 13.03 38.34 -56.24
CA GLU A 440 11.86 38.32 -55.36
C GLU A 440 11.01 37.04 -55.46
N ASN A 441 10.05 36.95 -54.52
CA ASN A 441 8.90 36.03 -54.38
C ASN A 441 9.06 34.67 -53.67
N CYS A 442 10.27 34.22 -53.33
CA CYS A 442 10.44 33.05 -52.44
C CYS A 442 10.81 33.40 -51.00
N SER A 443 11.04 34.67 -50.67
CA SER A 443 11.32 35.12 -49.29
C SER A 443 10.12 34.92 -48.37
N GLU A 444 8.91 35.32 -48.84
CA GLU A 444 7.69 35.29 -48.05
C GLU A 444 7.31 33.87 -47.60
N ILE A 445 7.39 32.88 -48.50
CA ILE A 445 7.03 31.50 -48.16
C ILE A 445 8.03 30.88 -47.17
N MET A 446 9.32 31.21 -47.27
CA MET A 446 10.32 30.74 -46.31
C MET A 446 10.02 31.30 -44.91
N GLU A 447 9.52 32.53 -44.83
CA GLU A 447 9.09 33.15 -43.58
C GLU A 447 7.82 32.48 -43.02
N VAL A 448 6.80 32.23 -43.86
CA VAL A 448 5.60 31.48 -43.46
C VAL A 448 5.97 30.11 -42.87
N ILE A 449 6.83 29.35 -43.54
CA ILE A 449 7.23 28.00 -43.10
C ILE A 449 8.04 28.07 -41.80
N THR A 450 9.01 28.98 -41.73
CA THR A 450 9.85 29.13 -40.53
C THR A 450 9.04 29.57 -39.33
N ASP A 451 8.13 30.53 -39.50
CA ASP A 451 7.25 31.00 -38.45
C ASP A 451 6.27 29.91 -38.03
N PHE A 452 5.74 29.11 -38.97
CA PHE A 452 4.84 28.00 -38.65
C PHE A 452 5.54 26.96 -37.77
N VAL A 453 6.77 26.56 -38.12
CA VAL A 453 7.57 25.60 -37.33
C VAL A 453 7.91 26.16 -35.95
N LYS A 454 8.21 27.46 -35.85
CA LYS A 454 8.43 28.15 -34.57
C LYS A 454 7.17 28.16 -33.69
N GLN A 455 6.03 28.47 -34.28
CA GLN A 455 4.76 28.60 -33.56
C GLN A 455 4.21 27.24 -33.11
N GLU A 456 4.47 26.15 -33.84
CA GLU A 456 4.03 24.80 -33.45
C GLU A 456 4.71 24.30 -32.16
N ARG A 457 5.86 24.88 -31.76
CA ARG A 457 6.61 24.55 -30.52
C ARG A 457 6.92 23.07 -30.33
N SER A 458 6.96 22.29 -31.42
CA SER A 458 7.28 20.86 -31.39
C SER A 458 8.69 20.62 -31.93
N PRO A 459 9.49 19.72 -31.33
CA PRO A 459 10.77 19.35 -31.93
C PRO A 459 10.47 18.80 -33.33
N THR A 460 11.14 19.36 -34.33
CA THR A 460 10.79 19.11 -35.74
C THR A 460 12.05 18.83 -36.55
N LYS A 461 12.05 17.65 -37.16
CA LYS A 461 12.96 17.24 -38.23
C LYS A 461 12.22 17.45 -39.55
N LEU A 462 12.61 18.45 -40.33
CA LEU A 462 11.95 18.78 -41.59
C LEU A 462 12.58 18.03 -42.77
N THR A 463 11.80 17.26 -43.53
CA THR A 463 12.21 16.69 -44.81
C THR A 463 11.42 17.31 -45.93
N ALA A 464 12.09 18.09 -46.77
CA ALA A 464 11.46 18.87 -47.84
C ALA A 464 11.63 18.20 -49.21
N TYR A 465 10.51 17.97 -49.90
CA TYR A 465 10.38 17.55 -51.29
C TYR A 465 9.92 18.74 -52.11
N VAL A 466 10.89 19.54 -52.57
CA VAL A 466 10.66 20.79 -53.31
C VAL A 466 11.43 20.81 -54.62
N CYS A 467 10.84 21.36 -55.68
CA CYS A 467 11.49 21.57 -56.98
C CYS A 467 12.12 22.98 -57.11
N TRP A 468 12.41 23.64 -55.98
CA TRP A 468 12.92 25.00 -55.95
C TRP A 468 14.36 25.14 -56.46
N PRO A 469 14.74 26.32 -57.01
CA PRO A 469 16.11 26.61 -57.40
C PRO A 469 17.12 26.39 -56.25
N ALA A 470 18.35 25.98 -56.59
CA ALA A 470 19.44 25.75 -55.62
C ALA A 470 19.67 26.88 -54.59
N PRO A 471 19.66 28.18 -54.94
CA PRO A 471 19.87 29.24 -53.97
C PRO A 471 18.76 29.34 -52.92
N ILE A 472 17.49 29.10 -53.32
CA ILE A 472 16.34 29.15 -52.41
C ILE A 472 16.35 27.95 -51.45
N ARG A 473 16.74 26.77 -51.95
CA ARG A 473 16.94 25.57 -51.11
C ARG A 473 18.00 25.80 -50.03
N LEU A 474 19.12 26.44 -50.38
CA LEU A 474 20.18 26.79 -49.43
C LEU A 474 19.71 27.85 -48.42
N ALA A 475 18.96 28.86 -48.85
CA ALA A 475 18.42 29.89 -47.97
C ALA A 475 17.43 29.33 -46.94
N LEU A 476 16.56 28.39 -47.34
CA LEU A 476 15.67 27.69 -46.40
C LEU A 476 16.44 26.89 -45.35
N LEU A 477 17.48 26.14 -45.76
CA LEU A 477 18.32 25.37 -44.84
C LEU A 477 19.07 26.28 -43.86
N GLN A 478 19.59 27.41 -44.32
CA GLN A 478 20.25 28.40 -43.47
C GLN A 478 19.28 28.96 -42.43
N LYS A 479 18.09 29.41 -42.85
CA LYS A 479 17.10 30.01 -41.94
C LYS A 479 16.53 29.01 -40.94
N LEU A 480 16.39 27.73 -41.30
CA LEU A 480 16.00 26.67 -40.36
C LEU A 480 17.13 26.31 -39.40
N SER A 481 18.38 26.27 -39.87
CA SER A 481 19.57 26.01 -39.04
C SER A 481 19.85 27.13 -38.04
N GLU A 482 19.60 28.40 -38.41
CA GLU A 482 19.67 29.55 -37.50
C GLU A 482 18.72 29.42 -36.31
N ASN A 483 17.59 28.72 -36.51
CA ASN A 483 16.60 28.44 -35.47
C ASN A 483 16.77 27.04 -34.85
N TYR A 484 17.92 26.39 -35.05
CA TYR A 484 18.29 25.08 -34.50
C TYR A 484 17.40 23.90 -34.95
N TYR A 485 16.72 24.00 -36.09
CA TYR A 485 15.93 22.88 -36.65
C TYR A 485 16.75 22.02 -37.62
N TYR A 486 16.72 20.70 -37.42
CA TYR A 486 17.31 19.78 -38.39
C TYR A 486 16.43 19.75 -39.66
N SER A 487 17.03 20.02 -40.81
CA SER A 487 16.34 19.99 -42.10
C SER A 487 17.13 19.23 -43.16
N GLN A 488 16.42 18.48 -43.99
CA GLN A 488 16.96 17.74 -45.12
C GLN A 488 16.11 18.00 -46.36
N ILE A 489 16.74 18.21 -47.51
CA ILE A 489 16.04 18.35 -48.79
C ILE A 489 16.28 17.08 -49.61
N LYS A 490 15.20 16.43 -50.05
CA LYS A 490 15.24 15.25 -50.92
C LYS A 490 14.64 15.60 -52.30
N SER A 491 15.06 14.85 -53.32
CA SER A 491 14.52 15.02 -54.68
C SER A 491 13.08 14.52 -54.75
N VAL A 492 12.22 15.24 -55.50
CA VAL A 492 10.83 14.83 -55.72
C VAL A 492 10.73 13.55 -56.58
N LYS A 493 11.81 13.19 -57.30
CA LYS A 493 11.91 11.99 -58.14
C LYS A 493 12.38 10.73 -57.41
N GLY A 494 12.68 10.82 -56.11
CA GLY A 494 13.19 9.69 -55.32
C GLY A 494 12.07 8.87 -54.66
N GLU A 495 12.41 7.64 -54.25
CA GLU A 495 11.51 6.79 -53.44
C GLU A 495 11.39 7.32 -52.01
N LEU A 496 10.16 7.27 -51.48
CA LEU A 496 9.87 7.66 -50.11
C LEU A 496 10.27 6.53 -49.14
N GLU A 497 11.27 6.78 -48.29
CA GLU A 497 11.70 5.84 -47.26
C GLU A 497 10.92 6.05 -45.94
N TYR A 498 10.59 4.96 -45.26
CA TYR A 498 10.04 5.05 -43.90
C TYR A 498 11.10 5.62 -42.93
N PRO A 499 10.79 6.68 -42.16
CA PRO A 499 11.77 7.33 -41.31
C PRO A 499 12.18 6.44 -40.13
N GLN A 500 13.48 6.38 -39.81
CA GLN A 500 14.00 5.61 -38.67
C GLN A 500 13.59 6.17 -37.29
N ILE A 501 13.25 7.46 -37.22
CA ILE A 501 12.74 8.12 -36.02
C ILE A 501 11.36 8.66 -36.38
N GLU A 502 10.32 8.08 -35.80
CA GLU A 502 8.93 8.42 -36.11
C GLU A 502 8.52 9.74 -35.45
N GLU A 503 8.96 9.94 -34.21
CA GLU A 503 8.67 11.14 -33.43
C GLU A 503 9.41 12.35 -34.05
N HIS A 504 8.74 13.51 -34.10
CA HIS A 504 9.30 14.78 -34.57
C HIS A 504 9.47 14.97 -36.08
N GLN A 505 9.09 14.00 -36.92
CA GLN A 505 9.22 14.12 -38.37
C GLN A 505 8.11 14.99 -39.01
N MET A 506 8.51 15.99 -39.80
CA MET A 506 7.61 16.81 -40.63
C MET A 506 8.05 16.76 -42.11
N PHE A 507 7.11 16.60 -43.02
CA PHE A 507 7.32 16.61 -44.45
C PHE A 507 6.84 17.92 -45.06
N LEU A 508 7.68 18.59 -45.85
CA LEU A 508 7.30 19.74 -46.66
C LEU A 508 7.20 19.27 -48.11
N LEU A 509 6.04 19.45 -48.75
CA LEU A 509 5.82 19.06 -50.14
C LEU A 509 5.38 20.27 -50.96
N ASP A 510 6.06 20.50 -52.09
CA ASP A 510 5.59 21.42 -53.11
C ASP A 510 4.69 20.68 -54.11
N ALA A 511 3.41 21.01 -54.05
CA ALA A 511 2.34 20.48 -54.90
C ALA A 511 2.44 20.91 -56.36
N ALA A 512 3.17 22.00 -56.67
CA ALA A 512 3.32 22.47 -58.05
C ALA A 512 4.33 21.64 -58.87
N CYS A 513 5.09 20.75 -58.21
CA CYS A 513 6.08 19.90 -58.89
C CYS A 513 5.41 18.72 -59.61
N GLU A 514 5.91 18.36 -60.80
CA GLU A 514 5.34 17.33 -61.68
C GLU A 514 5.19 15.94 -61.01
N ASP A 515 6.13 15.54 -60.13
CA ASP A 515 6.15 14.23 -59.47
C ASP A 515 5.52 14.21 -58.05
N SER A 516 4.91 15.32 -57.60
CA SER A 516 4.37 15.46 -56.24
C SER A 516 3.24 14.45 -55.93
N LYS A 517 2.42 14.10 -56.92
CA LYS A 517 1.32 13.12 -56.78
C LYS A 517 1.82 11.71 -56.49
N ASN A 518 2.96 11.32 -57.07
CA ASN A 518 3.55 10.00 -56.84
C ASN A 518 4.04 9.85 -55.39
N ILE A 519 4.67 10.90 -54.85
CA ILE A 519 5.07 10.95 -53.43
C ILE A 519 3.85 10.82 -52.51
N PHE A 520 2.74 11.48 -52.87
CA PHE A 520 1.53 11.45 -52.06
C PHE A 520 0.89 10.04 -52.02
N LEU A 521 0.92 9.30 -53.13
CA LEU A 521 0.48 7.91 -53.19
C LEU A 521 1.42 6.97 -52.39
N GLN A 522 2.74 7.15 -52.51
CA GLN A 522 3.71 6.40 -51.71
C GLN A 522 3.56 6.68 -50.21
N ALA A 523 3.26 7.93 -49.83
CA ALA A 523 2.99 8.31 -48.45
C ALA A 523 1.73 7.63 -47.89
N GLN A 524 0.71 7.41 -48.72
CA GLN A 524 -0.47 6.65 -48.36
C GLN A 524 -0.17 5.16 -48.17
N GLU A 525 0.56 4.54 -49.11
CA GLU A 525 0.95 3.12 -49.00
C GLU A 525 1.77 2.85 -47.73
N LEU A 526 2.59 3.81 -47.31
CA LEU A 526 3.39 3.73 -46.08
C LEU A 526 2.66 4.25 -44.82
N ASN A 527 1.38 4.64 -44.90
CA ASN A 527 0.59 5.23 -43.82
C ASN A 527 1.25 6.45 -43.12
N LEU A 528 2.03 7.24 -43.86
CA LEU A 528 2.77 8.39 -43.34
C LEU A 528 1.90 9.62 -43.09
N PHE A 529 0.59 9.55 -43.33
CA PHE A 529 -0.37 10.60 -42.95
C PHE A 529 -0.89 10.46 -41.52
N ASN A 530 -0.78 9.26 -40.92
CA ASN A 530 -1.24 9.00 -39.56
C ASN A 530 -0.26 9.58 -38.53
N GLN A 531 -0.73 9.78 -37.29
CA GLN A 531 0.14 10.25 -36.20
C GLN A 531 1.29 9.24 -35.98
N PRO A 532 2.56 9.68 -35.78
CA PRO A 532 3.05 11.01 -35.36
C PRO A 532 3.43 12.00 -36.47
N PHE A 533 3.30 11.63 -37.74
CA PHE A 533 3.83 12.41 -38.87
C PHE A 533 3.04 13.70 -39.15
N ARG A 534 3.74 14.72 -39.64
CA ARG A 534 3.16 16.03 -39.99
C ARG A 534 3.49 16.38 -41.44
N TRP A 535 2.55 16.95 -42.17
CA TRP A 535 2.72 17.35 -43.56
C TRP A 535 2.36 18.81 -43.74
N LEU A 536 3.23 19.56 -44.41
CA LEU A 536 3.03 20.93 -44.84
C LEU A 536 3.09 20.96 -46.36
N ILE A 537 1.99 21.35 -47.00
CA ILE A 537 1.83 21.33 -48.45
C ILE A 537 1.69 22.76 -48.95
N TRP A 538 2.52 23.10 -49.93
CA TRP A 538 2.50 24.40 -50.60
C TRP A 538 2.13 24.25 -52.07
N GLY A 539 1.45 25.24 -52.67
CA GLY A 539 1.33 25.36 -54.12
C GLY A 539 0.07 24.74 -54.74
N THR A 540 -0.94 24.41 -53.94
CA THR A 540 -2.21 23.85 -54.43
C THR A 540 -3.16 24.96 -54.90
N SER A 541 -3.22 25.22 -56.21
CA SER A 541 -4.25 26.09 -56.80
C SER A 541 -5.58 25.36 -57.03
N ASN A 542 -5.56 24.03 -57.12
CA ASN A 542 -6.72 23.14 -57.22
C ASN A 542 -6.58 21.93 -56.28
N ASN A 543 -7.68 21.45 -55.71
CA ASN A 543 -7.73 20.31 -54.78
C ASN A 543 -7.46 18.92 -55.44
N SER A 544 -7.11 18.87 -56.73
CA SER A 544 -6.94 17.63 -57.52
C SER A 544 -5.77 16.73 -57.08
N ILE A 545 -4.92 17.20 -56.16
CA ILE A 545 -3.82 16.41 -55.58
C ILE A 545 -4.34 15.47 -54.49
N PHE A 546 -5.50 15.78 -53.89
CA PHE A 546 -6.14 14.96 -52.87
C PHE A 546 -7.06 13.88 -53.47
N ASP A 547 -7.18 13.81 -54.79
CA ASP A 547 -7.99 12.81 -55.49
C ASP A 547 -7.43 11.40 -55.22
N ASN A 548 -8.29 10.48 -54.78
CA ASN A 548 -7.98 9.10 -54.39
C ASN A 548 -7.08 8.94 -53.15
N VAL A 549 -6.92 9.99 -52.34
CA VAL A 549 -6.19 9.90 -51.05
C VAL A 549 -7.12 9.91 -49.85
N TYR A 550 -6.83 9.07 -48.86
CA TYR A 550 -7.50 9.04 -47.57
C TYR A 550 -6.64 9.71 -46.49
N LEU A 551 -7.11 10.86 -46.02
CA LEU A 551 -6.51 11.60 -44.91
C LEU A 551 -7.38 11.38 -43.67
N GLY A 552 -6.94 10.54 -42.74
CA GLY A 552 -7.69 10.20 -41.53
C GLY A 552 -7.91 11.36 -40.56
N VAL A 553 -8.76 11.15 -39.55
CA VAL A 553 -9.09 12.19 -38.55
C VAL A 553 -7.89 12.58 -37.66
N ASP A 554 -6.90 11.71 -37.53
CA ASP A 554 -5.64 11.97 -36.82
C ASP A 554 -4.58 12.65 -37.70
N SER A 555 -4.84 12.79 -39.01
CA SER A 555 -3.84 13.29 -39.96
C SER A 555 -3.49 14.76 -39.74
N LYS A 556 -2.20 15.06 -39.63
CA LYS A 556 -1.71 16.45 -39.47
C LYS A 556 -1.20 16.96 -40.81
N VAL A 557 -2.12 17.06 -41.77
CA VAL A 557 -1.87 17.67 -43.08
C VAL A 557 -2.33 19.11 -43.05
N TYR A 558 -1.40 20.02 -43.35
CA TYR A 558 -1.61 21.46 -43.45
C TYR A 558 -1.35 21.91 -44.88
N VAL A 559 -2.28 22.67 -45.44
CA VAL A 559 -2.21 23.20 -46.80
C VAL A 559 -2.12 24.72 -46.71
N ILE A 560 -1.11 25.29 -47.35
CA ILE A 560 -0.91 26.74 -47.41
C ILE A 560 -1.48 27.24 -48.74
N ARG A 561 -2.50 28.10 -48.65
CA ARG A 561 -3.10 28.82 -49.79
C ARG A 561 -2.68 30.28 -49.74
N LYS A 562 -2.26 30.83 -50.88
CA LYS A 562 -1.93 32.25 -51.02
C LYS A 562 -3.14 32.99 -51.59
N ASN A 563 -3.66 33.95 -50.83
CA ASN A 563 -4.59 34.97 -51.31
C ASN A 563 -3.82 36.27 -51.61
N ASP A 564 -4.43 37.22 -52.32
CA ASP A 564 -3.77 38.44 -52.83
C ASP A 564 -3.00 39.27 -51.76
N LEU A 565 -3.37 39.14 -50.48
CA LEU A 565 -2.81 39.93 -49.36
C LEU A 565 -2.37 39.10 -48.14
N HIS A 566 -2.69 37.80 -48.07
CA HIS A 566 -2.40 36.96 -46.89
C HIS A 566 -2.26 35.49 -47.26
N TYR A 567 -1.56 34.73 -46.42
CA TYR A 567 -1.41 33.29 -46.52
C TYR A 567 -2.35 32.62 -45.52
N GLU A 568 -3.19 31.72 -46.01
CA GLU A 568 -4.12 30.94 -45.22
C GLU A 568 -3.59 29.51 -45.06
N ILE A 569 -3.51 29.05 -43.81
CA ILE A 569 -3.13 27.68 -43.48
C ILE A 569 -4.38 26.94 -43.02
N ILE A 570 -4.77 25.94 -43.80
CA ILE A 570 -5.91 25.06 -43.50
C ILE A 570 -5.42 23.65 -43.20
N SER A 571 -6.17 22.91 -42.41
CA SER A 571 -5.95 21.49 -42.19
C SER A 571 -7.07 20.69 -42.84
N VAL A 572 -6.69 19.70 -43.63
CA VAL A 572 -7.61 18.94 -44.50
C VAL A 572 -7.64 17.48 -44.06
N TYR A 573 -8.84 16.93 -43.84
CA TYR A 573 -9.01 15.54 -43.44
C TYR A 573 -10.39 14.99 -43.88
N LYS A 574 -10.57 13.67 -43.79
CA LYS A 574 -11.83 12.96 -43.96
C LYS A 574 -12.26 12.36 -42.62
N TYR A 575 -13.54 12.48 -42.28
CA TYR A 575 -14.10 11.93 -41.05
C TYR A 575 -14.35 10.40 -41.15
N ALA A 576 -14.49 9.87 -42.36
CA ALA A 576 -14.63 8.45 -42.65
C ALA A 576 -14.06 8.12 -44.03
N GLU A 577 -13.61 6.88 -44.25
CA GLU A 577 -13.04 6.43 -45.54
C GLU A 577 -14.01 6.63 -46.72
N ASN A 578 -15.31 6.43 -46.47
CA ASN A 578 -16.38 6.57 -47.47
C ASN A 578 -16.89 8.01 -47.63
N SER A 579 -16.35 9.00 -46.92
CA SER A 579 -16.84 10.38 -47.02
C SER A 579 -16.41 11.02 -48.35
N ALA A 580 -17.38 11.56 -49.10
CA ALA A 580 -17.15 12.15 -50.42
C ALA A 580 -16.37 13.48 -50.38
N ALA A 581 -16.55 14.29 -49.33
CA ALA A 581 -15.92 15.60 -49.19
C ALA A 581 -14.87 15.61 -48.08
N PHE A 582 -13.79 16.38 -48.29
CA PHE A 582 -12.85 16.71 -47.24
C PHE A 582 -13.43 17.79 -46.33
N VAL A 583 -13.12 17.71 -45.03
CA VAL A 583 -13.39 18.74 -44.04
C VAL A 583 -12.16 19.64 -43.97
N GLU A 584 -12.36 20.93 -44.25
CA GLU A 584 -11.33 21.95 -44.13
C GLU A 584 -11.48 22.67 -42.77
N ASN A 585 -10.40 22.70 -41.99
CA ASN A 585 -10.35 23.43 -40.73
C ASN A 585 -9.33 24.56 -40.83
N HIS A 586 -9.75 25.80 -40.60
CA HIS A 586 -8.87 26.96 -40.69
C HIS A 586 -7.94 27.03 -39.45
N VAL A 587 -6.64 26.91 -39.69
CA VAL A 587 -5.62 26.83 -38.61
C VAL A 587 -5.02 28.20 -38.34
N ALA A 588 -4.57 28.90 -39.39
CA ALA A 588 -3.89 30.17 -39.22
C ALA A 588 -3.99 31.10 -40.43
N ILE A 589 -3.85 32.40 -40.18
CA ILE A 589 -3.72 33.46 -41.21
C ILE A 589 -2.41 34.17 -40.96
N TRP A 590 -1.55 34.24 -41.98
CA TRP A 590 -0.23 34.87 -41.94
C TRP A 590 -0.14 36.03 -42.94
N THR A 591 0.45 37.14 -42.52
CA THR A 591 0.68 38.33 -43.35
C THR A 591 2.14 38.75 -43.31
N THR A 592 2.61 39.37 -44.39
CA THR A 592 4.01 39.81 -44.54
C THR A 592 4.41 40.93 -43.58
N SER A 593 3.46 41.71 -43.06
CA SER A 593 3.74 42.86 -42.18
C SER A 593 3.60 42.56 -40.68
N GLN A 594 2.78 41.57 -40.30
CA GLN A 594 2.45 41.30 -38.90
C GLN A 594 2.67 39.82 -38.49
N GLY A 595 3.08 38.94 -39.40
CA GLY A 595 3.21 37.50 -39.15
C GLY A 595 1.84 36.84 -38.98
N PHE A 596 1.70 35.90 -38.03
CA PHE A 596 0.42 35.24 -37.75
C PHE A 596 -0.57 36.19 -37.06
N LEU A 597 -1.68 36.52 -37.74
CA LEU A 597 -2.80 37.29 -37.19
C LEU A 597 -3.71 36.42 -36.30
N HIS A 598 -3.88 35.17 -36.69
CA HIS A 598 -4.67 34.18 -35.97
C HIS A 598 -3.94 32.83 -36.07
N PHE A 599 -3.79 32.14 -34.95
CA PHE A 599 -3.26 30.79 -34.88
C PHE A 599 -4.04 30.00 -33.84
N ASN A 600 -4.78 28.99 -34.27
CA ASN A 600 -5.60 28.19 -33.38
C ASN A 600 -4.74 27.09 -32.72
N GLU A 601 -4.26 27.32 -31.50
CA GLU A 601 -3.38 26.41 -30.74
C GLU A 601 -4.06 25.11 -30.27
N VAL A 602 -5.34 24.88 -30.60
CA VAL A 602 -6.10 23.75 -30.05
C VAL A 602 -5.65 22.42 -30.67
N SER A 603 -5.41 21.40 -29.83
CA SER A 603 -5.00 20.08 -30.26
C SER A 603 -5.98 19.47 -31.29
N ALA A 604 -5.45 18.87 -32.35
CA ALA A 604 -6.26 18.25 -33.42
C ALA A 604 -7.38 17.33 -32.90
N PRO A 605 -7.17 16.46 -31.88
CA PRO A 605 -8.25 15.65 -31.31
C PRO A 605 -9.37 16.44 -30.60
N LYS A 606 -9.12 17.68 -30.16
CA LYS A 606 -10.10 18.53 -29.49
C LYS A 606 -10.94 19.33 -30.49
N ASN A 607 -10.38 19.72 -31.64
CA ASN A 607 -11.11 20.38 -32.72
C ASN A 607 -11.89 19.40 -33.60
N ARG A 608 -11.43 18.15 -33.70
CA ARG A 608 -12.02 17.12 -34.57
C ARG A 608 -12.83 16.07 -33.79
N THR A 609 -13.43 16.46 -32.67
CA THR A 609 -14.22 15.52 -31.85
C THR A 609 -15.51 15.09 -32.53
N ASP A 610 -16.09 15.94 -33.40
CA ASP A 610 -17.34 15.66 -34.10
C ASP A 610 -17.08 14.84 -35.37
N LEU A 611 -17.61 13.61 -35.42
CA LEU A 611 -17.51 12.68 -36.54
C LEU A 611 -18.71 12.74 -37.49
N MET A 612 -19.58 13.75 -37.36
CA MET A 612 -20.69 14.03 -38.30
C MET A 612 -21.63 12.83 -38.55
N GLY A 613 -21.82 11.99 -37.55
CA GLY A 613 -22.67 10.79 -37.63
C GLY A 613 -22.01 9.60 -38.34
N ALA A 614 -20.69 9.56 -38.50
CA ALA A 614 -19.97 8.46 -39.13
C ALA A 614 -20.38 7.09 -38.57
N ALA A 615 -20.62 6.12 -39.46
CA ALA A 615 -21.01 4.77 -39.10
C ALA A 615 -19.79 3.94 -38.67
N LEU A 616 -19.70 3.59 -37.39
CA LEU A 616 -18.57 2.86 -36.81
C LEU A 616 -19.01 1.49 -36.31
N ARG A 617 -18.32 0.43 -36.76
CA ARG A 617 -18.60 -0.95 -36.36
C ARG A 617 -17.96 -1.25 -35.01
N ILE A 618 -18.75 -1.73 -34.05
CA ILE A 618 -18.34 -2.04 -32.69
C ILE A 618 -18.67 -3.50 -32.39
N SER A 619 -17.70 -4.26 -31.88
CA SER A 619 -17.89 -5.69 -31.55
C SER A 619 -17.94 -5.91 -30.04
N HIS A 620 -19.03 -6.49 -29.54
CA HIS A 620 -19.26 -6.77 -28.12
C HIS A 620 -19.24 -8.28 -27.85
N VAL A 621 -18.84 -8.66 -26.63
CA VAL A 621 -18.95 -10.03 -26.14
C VAL A 621 -20.20 -10.17 -25.27
N ILE A 622 -21.08 -11.10 -25.61
CA ILE A 622 -22.24 -11.47 -24.79
C ILE A 622 -22.21 -12.98 -24.62
N THR A 623 -22.25 -13.45 -23.37
CA THR A 623 -22.22 -14.90 -23.08
C THR A 623 -23.63 -15.46 -22.89
N ASN A 624 -24.54 -14.65 -22.34
CA ASN A 624 -25.94 -15.04 -22.13
C ASN A 624 -26.86 -14.27 -23.08
N ASN A 625 -27.74 -14.99 -23.79
CA ASN A 625 -28.67 -14.40 -24.74
C ASN A 625 -29.65 -13.41 -24.08
N ASP A 626 -30.02 -13.63 -22.81
CA ASP A 626 -30.92 -12.72 -22.08
C ASP A 626 -30.27 -11.36 -21.78
N THR A 627 -28.94 -11.27 -21.79
CA THR A 627 -28.21 -10.01 -21.60
C THR A 627 -28.64 -8.96 -22.62
N HIS A 628 -28.98 -9.35 -23.85
CA HIS A 628 -29.43 -8.43 -24.90
C HIS A 628 -30.60 -7.54 -24.49
N ASN A 629 -31.55 -8.09 -23.71
CA ASN A 629 -32.73 -7.37 -23.24
C ASN A 629 -32.43 -6.42 -22.06
N HIS A 630 -31.28 -6.61 -21.41
CA HIS A 630 -30.90 -6.01 -20.12
C HIS A 630 -29.56 -5.26 -20.20
N LEU A 631 -29.17 -4.76 -21.38
CA LEU A 631 -27.93 -3.99 -21.56
C LEU A 631 -27.99 -2.58 -20.95
N TRP A 632 -29.18 -2.01 -20.85
CA TRP A 632 -29.42 -0.64 -20.37
C TRP A 632 -29.89 -0.56 -18.92
N ASP A 633 -30.34 -1.67 -18.36
CA ASP A 633 -30.85 -1.72 -17.00
C ASP A 633 -29.82 -2.30 -16.02
N TYR A 634 -30.09 -2.11 -14.73
CA TYR A 634 -29.26 -2.64 -13.66
C TYR A 634 -29.82 -3.97 -13.12
N ARG A 635 -30.55 -4.73 -13.95
CA ARG A 635 -31.05 -6.07 -13.61
C ARG A 635 -29.98 -7.11 -13.93
N TYR A 636 -29.93 -8.19 -13.15
CA TYR A 636 -28.98 -9.28 -13.33
C TYR A 636 -27.52 -8.80 -13.49
N ARG A 637 -27.06 -7.96 -12.55
CA ARG A 637 -25.74 -7.27 -12.62
C ARG A 637 -24.55 -8.23 -12.65
N GLU A 638 -24.77 -9.44 -12.15
CA GLU A 638 -23.85 -10.57 -12.12
C GLU A 638 -23.63 -11.20 -13.50
N ILE A 639 -24.57 -11.03 -14.44
CA ILE A 639 -24.46 -11.61 -15.79
C ILE A 639 -23.83 -10.57 -16.72
N ASP A 640 -22.72 -10.94 -17.37
CA ASP A 640 -22.00 -10.11 -18.35
C ASP A 640 -21.67 -8.70 -17.81
N SER A 641 -21.27 -8.61 -16.54
CA SER A 641 -20.99 -7.35 -15.80
C SER A 641 -20.06 -6.40 -16.58
N ILE A 642 -18.97 -6.94 -17.12
CA ILE A 642 -17.98 -6.22 -17.94
C ILE A 642 -18.64 -5.63 -19.19
N SER A 643 -19.43 -6.41 -19.91
CA SER A 643 -20.07 -5.96 -21.16
C SER A 643 -21.17 -4.94 -20.91
N LYS A 644 -21.96 -5.08 -19.84
CA LYS A 644 -23.01 -4.10 -19.48
C LYS A 644 -22.44 -2.73 -19.15
N VAL A 645 -21.37 -2.66 -18.35
CA VAL A 645 -20.71 -1.38 -18.06
C VAL A 645 -20.20 -0.75 -19.35
N ASN A 646 -19.51 -1.53 -20.18
CA ASN A 646 -18.89 -0.99 -21.38
C ASN A 646 -19.89 -0.64 -22.46
N TRP A 647 -21.04 -1.31 -22.53
CA TRP A 647 -22.15 -0.90 -23.38
C TRP A 647 -22.55 0.55 -23.09
N ILE A 648 -22.75 0.90 -21.81
CA ILE A 648 -23.08 2.26 -21.39
C ILE A 648 -21.94 3.23 -21.72
N LEU A 649 -20.70 2.89 -21.37
CA LEU A 649 -19.55 3.78 -21.58
C LEU A 649 -19.24 4.03 -23.06
N VAL A 650 -19.34 2.99 -23.89
CA VAL A 650 -19.13 3.09 -25.34
C VAL A 650 -20.26 3.90 -25.97
N HIS A 651 -21.52 3.73 -25.54
CA HIS A 651 -22.60 4.59 -26.05
C HIS A 651 -22.38 6.05 -25.68
N ARG A 652 -21.96 6.36 -24.46
CA ARG A 652 -21.56 7.73 -24.06
C ARG A 652 -20.38 8.26 -24.85
N LEU A 653 -19.43 7.40 -25.20
CA LEU A 653 -18.33 7.78 -26.09
C LEU A 653 -18.84 8.15 -27.48
N MET A 654 -19.75 7.37 -28.05
CA MET A 654 -20.33 7.64 -29.38
C MET A 654 -21.17 8.92 -29.40
N GLU A 655 -21.95 9.19 -28.34
CA GLU A 655 -22.64 10.48 -28.16
C GLU A 655 -21.62 11.63 -28.08
N PHE A 656 -20.52 11.45 -27.36
CA PHE A 656 -19.49 12.47 -27.20
C PHE A 656 -18.77 12.81 -28.51
N VAL A 657 -18.55 11.83 -29.39
CA VAL A 657 -17.91 12.04 -30.70
C VAL A 657 -18.90 12.26 -31.84
N ASN A 658 -20.21 12.27 -31.56
CA ASN A 658 -21.27 12.35 -32.56
C ASN A 658 -21.09 11.31 -33.70
N ALA A 659 -20.98 10.02 -33.35
CA ALA A 659 -20.86 8.91 -34.30
C ALA A 659 -22.04 7.94 -34.18
N THR A 660 -22.36 7.23 -35.27
CA THR A 660 -23.44 6.22 -35.29
C THR A 660 -22.85 4.80 -35.10
N PRO A 661 -23.10 4.13 -33.96
CA PRO A 661 -22.53 2.81 -33.73
C PRO A 661 -23.34 1.71 -34.42
N ILE A 662 -22.65 0.82 -35.12
CA ILE A 662 -23.18 -0.44 -35.67
C ILE A 662 -22.65 -1.58 -34.81
N HIS A 663 -23.52 -2.21 -34.03
CA HIS A 663 -23.13 -3.24 -33.08
C HIS A 663 -23.10 -4.64 -33.71
N THR A 664 -22.05 -5.38 -33.41
CA THR A 664 -21.89 -6.81 -33.71
C THR A 664 -21.66 -7.55 -32.40
N PHE A 665 -22.24 -8.74 -32.27
CA PHE A 665 -22.18 -9.52 -31.04
C PHE A 665 -21.47 -10.84 -31.28
N ARG A 666 -20.56 -11.20 -30.36
CA ARG A 666 -19.77 -12.43 -30.36
C ARG A 666 -19.87 -13.11 -29.00
N ASN A 667 -19.65 -14.43 -28.98
CA ASN A 667 -19.71 -15.21 -27.73
C ASN A 667 -18.34 -15.31 -27.02
N THR A 668 -17.26 -14.82 -27.64
CA THR A 668 -15.89 -14.98 -27.15
C THR A 668 -15.05 -13.73 -27.39
N TRP A 669 -14.11 -13.43 -26.50
CA TRP A 669 -13.12 -12.38 -26.70
C TRP A 669 -12.20 -12.65 -27.90
N GLY A 670 -11.82 -13.91 -28.11
CA GLY A 670 -11.01 -14.30 -29.26
C GLY A 670 -9.73 -15.00 -28.87
N TYR A 671 -9.55 -16.19 -29.43
CA TYR A 671 -8.41 -17.06 -29.16
C TYR A 671 -7.69 -17.35 -30.46
N LYS A 672 -6.36 -17.45 -30.36
CA LYS A 672 -5.49 -17.72 -31.51
C LYS A 672 -5.69 -19.16 -31.95
N ASN A 673 -6.07 -19.36 -33.22
CA ASN A 673 -6.07 -20.70 -33.79
C ASN A 673 -4.63 -21.10 -34.15
N ALA A 674 -4.17 -22.26 -33.66
CA ALA A 674 -2.81 -22.73 -33.88
C ALA A 674 -2.49 -23.00 -35.36
N THR A 675 -3.50 -23.31 -36.18
CA THR A 675 -3.31 -23.66 -37.60
C THR A 675 -3.25 -22.44 -38.52
N THR A 676 -4.15 -21.47 -38.33
CA THR A 676 -4.29 -20.29 -39.20
C THR A 676 -3.61 -19.05 -38.66
N SER A 677 -3.15 -19.07 -37.40
CA SER A 677 -2.63 -17.90 -36.65
C SER A 677 -3.60 -16.71 -36.56
N GLN A 678 -4.87 -16.89 -36.96
CA GLN A 678 -5.91 -15.87 -36.86
C GLN A 678 -6.64 -15.98 -35.52
N TYR A 679 -7.12 -14.84 -35.03
CA TYR A 679 -7.95 -14.78 -33.83
C TYR A 679 -9.43 -14.93 -34.18
N SER A 680 -10.17 -15.62 -33.31
CA SER A 680 -11.65 -15.62 -33.32
C SER A 680 -12.21 -14.42 -32.54
N GLY A 681 -13.54 -14.32 -32.41
CA GLY A 681 -14.19 -13.34 -31.53
C GLY A 681 -13.92 -11.88 -31.86
N ILE A 682 -14.00 -11.01 -30.84
CA ILE A 682 -13.83 -9.56 -31.02
C ILE A 682 -12.41 -9.19 -31.46
N ILE A 683 -11.39 -9.93 -31.00
CA ILE A 683 -10.00 -9.71 -31.44
C ILE A 683 -9.86 -10.03 -32.93
N GLY A 684 -10.50 -11.11 -33.39
CA GLY A 684 -10.56 -11.46 -34.80
C GLY A 684 -11.27 -10.43 -35.67
N ASP A 685 -12.38 -9.86 -35.18
CA ASP A 685 -13.11 -8.80 -35.88
C ASP A 685 -12.24 -7.54 -36.06
N MET A 686 -11.47 -7.16 -35.04
CA MET A 686 -10.52 -6.04 -35.13
C MET A 686 -9.31 -6.35 -36.01
N GLN A 687 -8.80 -7.59 -35.97
CA GLN A 687 -7.70 -8.06 -36.82
C GLN A 687 -8.07 -8.00 -38.31
N ARG A 688 -9.30 -8.37 -38.68
CA ARG A 688 -9.80 -8.32 -40.07
C ARG A 688 -10.28 -6.94 -40.51
N GLY A 689 -10.50 -6.01 -39.57
CA GLY A 689 -11.11 -4.72 -39.84
C GLY A 689 -12.64 -4.75 -39.99
N ASP A 690 -13.29 -5.83 -39.54
CA ASP A 690 -14.75 -5.96 -39.47
C ASP A 690 -15.34 -5.04 -38.40
N ALA A 691 -14.57 -4.77 -37.34
CA ALA A 691 -14.91 -3.84 -36.27
C ALA A 691 -13.77 -2.84 -36.02
N GLU A 692 -14.15 -1.58 -35.80
CA GLU A 692 -13.20 -0.51 -35.48
C GLU A 692 -12.84 -0.53 -33.99
N LEU A 693 -13.84 -0.73 -33.13
CA LEU A 693 -13.71 -0.73 -31.67
C LEU A 693 -14.22 -2.05 -31.07
N GLY A 694 -13.47 -2.63 -30.15
CA GLY A 694 -13.95 -3.70 -29.27
C GLY A 694 -14.78 -3.09 -28.15
N GLY A 695 -16.10 -3.24 -28.21
CA GLY A 695 -17.06 -2.70 -27.23
C GLY A 695 -17.06 -3.42 -25.88
N THR A 696 -16.38 -4.56 -25.77
CA THR A 696 -16.08 -5.22 -24.49
C THR A 696 -14.56 -5.23 -24.30
N PRO A 697 -14.04 -4.79 -23.14
CA PRO A 697 -12.61 -4.75 -22.89
C PRO A 697 -12.05 -6.16 -22.77
N SER A 698 -10.79 -6.31 -23.15
CA SER A 698 -10.05 -7.56 -23.12
C SER A 698 -8.79 -7.40 -22.28
N PHE A 699 -8.31 -8.51 -21.71
CA PHE A 699 -7.05 -8.49 -20.98
C PHE A 699 -5.87 -8.17 -21.92
N PHE A 700 -4.94 -7.39 -21.39
CA PHE A 700 -3.71 -7.00 -22.05
C PHE A 700 -2.75 -8.20 -22.07
N THR A 701 -2.47 -8.74 -23.25
CA THR A 701 -1.57 -9.89 -23.44
C THR A 701 -0.57 -9.58 -24.54
N LEU A 702 0.68 -10.04 -24.39
CA LEU A 702 1.77 -9.77 -25.33
C LEU A 702 1.38 -10.14 -26.78
N ASP A 703 0.76 -11.30 -26.98
CA ASP A 703 0.37 -11.80 -28.31
C ASP A 703 -0.68 -10.95 -29.05
N ARG A 704 -1.35 -10.03 -28.35
CA ARG A 704 -2.40 -9.16 -28.91
C ARG A 704 -1.88 -7.75 -29.22
N ILE A 705 -0.77 -7.32 -28.62
CA ILE A 705 -0.21 -5.96 -28.76
C ILE A 705 0.17 -5.67 -30.22
N ASP A 706 0.67 -6.68 -30.92
CA ASP A 706 1.10 -6.55 -32.32
C ASP A 706 -0.10 -6.45 -33.29
N ILE A 707 -1.28 -6.90 -32.86
CA ILE A 707 -2.46 -7.10 -33.72
C ILE A 707 -3.53 -6.04 -33.49
N ILE A 708 -3.66 -5.55 -32.26
CA ILE A 708 -4.65 -4.53 -31.87
C ILE A 708 -4.01 -3.44 -31.02
N ASP A 709 -4.66 -2.28 -30.96
CA ASP A 709 -4.26 -1.19 -30.07
C ASP A 709 -5.18 -1.12 -28.85
N TYR A 710 -4.58 -0.97 -27.67
CA TYR A 710 -5.31 -0.78 -26.42
C TYR A 710 -5.41 0.72 -26.09
N ILE A 711 -6.61 1.16 -25.69
CA ILE A 711 -6.89 2.60 -25.48
C ILE A 711 -6.96 2.96 -24.00
N SER A 712 -7.90 2.35 -23.26
CA SER A 712 -8.19 2.72 -21.87
C SER A 712 -8.74 1.53 -21.08
N ALA A 713 -8.42 1.48 -19.79
CA ALA A 713 -9.00 0.55 -18.82
C ALA A 713 -10.32 1.13 -18.27
N THR A 714 -11.44 0.58 -18.72
CA THR A 714 -12.79 1.05 -18.36
C THR A 714 -13.35 0.37 -17.12
N THR A 715 -13.01 -0.90 -16.91
CA THR A 715 -13.51 -1.73 -15.80
C THR A 715 -12.35 -2.32 -15.02
N GLN A 716 -12.54 -2.47 -13.71
CA GLN A 716 -11.62 -3.23 -12.85
C GLN A 716 -12.21 -4.63 -12.68
N SER A 717 -11.49 -5.64 -13.16
CA SER A 717 -11.91 -7.04 -13.01
C SER A 717 -10.87 -7.77 -12.19
N TYR A 718 -11.28 -8.30 -11.04
CA TYR A 718 -10.44 -9.10 -10.16
C TYR A 718 -11.01 -10.52 -10.11
N MET A 719 -10.16 -11.50 -10.42
CA MET A 719 -10.46 -12.91 -10.30
C MET A 719 -9.57 -13.46 -9.21
N LYS A 720 -10.16 -14.06 -8.17
CA LYS A 720 -9.41 -14.56 -7.01
C LYS A 720 -10.01 -15.86 -6.52
N PHE A 721 -9.19 -16.66 -5.85
CA PHE A 721 -9.71 -17.72 -4.99
C PHE A 721 -10.32 -17.08 -3.75
N ILE A 722 -11.60 -17.37 -3.51
CA ILE A 722 -12.32 -17.01 -2.30
C ILE A 722 -12.55 -18.30 -1.52
N PHE A 723 -12.34 -18.26 -0.20
CA PHE A 723 -12.61 -19.39 0.67
C PHE A 723 -12.90 -18.95 2.10
N ARG A 724 -13.47 -19.85 2.90
CA ARG A 724 -13.63 -19.66 4.35
C ARG A 724 -12.39 -20.16 5.07
N ALA A 725 -11.78 -19.32 5.91
CA ALA A 725 -10.64 -19.71 6.73
C ALA A 725 -11.01 -20.93 7.61
N PRO A 726 -10.19 -22.00 7.62
CA PRO A 726 -10.44 -23.15 8.48
C PRO A 726 -10.23 -22.80 9.97
N PRO A 727 -10.80 -23.59 10.90
CA PRO A 727 -10.54 -23.41 12.34
C PRO A 727 -9.08 -23.73 12.67
N LEU A 728 -8.54 -23.08 13.71
CA LEU A 728 -7.13 -23.23 14.10
C LEU A 728 -6.75 -24.67 14.47
N THR A 729 -7.69 -25.42 15.06
CA THR A 729 -7.59 -26.84 15.42
C THR A 729 -7.21 -27.76 14.26
N TYR A 730 -7.49 -27.34 13.03
CA TYR A 730 -7.17 -28.12 11.83
C TYR A 730 -5.67 -28.11 11.50
N VAL A 731 -4.95 -27.07 11.90
CA VAL A 731 -3.55 -26.84 11.50
C VAL A 731 -2.59 -27.14 12.63
N THR A 732 -2.96 -26.82 13.87
CA THR A 732 -2.07 -26.91 15.04
C THR A 732 -2.78 -27.49 16.25
N ASN A 733 -2.00 -28.07 17.18
CA ASN A 733 -2.53 -28.54 18.45
C ASN A 733 -2.90 -27.35 19.35
N VAL A 734 -4.20 -27.11 19.50
CA VAL A 734 -4.72 -25.97 20.26
C VAL A 734 -4.40 -26.07 21.75
N PHE A 735 -4.12 -27.25 22.30
CA PHE A 735 -3.83 -27.43 23.73
C PHE A 735 -2.41 -26.99 24.14
N THR A 736 -1.47 -26.83 23.20
CA THR A 736 -0.10 -26.37 23.48
C THR A 736 0.08 -24.86 23.29
N LEU A 737 -0.80 -24.24 22.51
CA LEU A 737 -0.82 -22.80 22.19
C LEU A 737 -1.18 -21.81 23.32
N PRO A 738 -1.89 -22.17 24.42
CA PRO A 738 -2.34 -21.20 25.41
C PRO A 738 -1.21 -20.50 26.17
N PHE A 739 -0.06 -21.16 26.27
CA PHE A 739 1.14 -20.64 26.90
C PHE A 739 2.31 -20.68 25.92
N ASP A 740 3.14 -19.65 25.97
CA ASP A 740 4.43 -19.67 25.29
C ASP A 740 5.28 -20.82 25.84
N THR A 741 6.12 -21.41 25.00
CA THR A 741 7.18 -22.34 25.39
C THR A 741 7.95 -21.92 26.64
N TYR A 742 8.29 -20.64 26.79
CA TYR A 742 8.96 -20.15 28.00
C TYR A 742 8.08 -20.22 29.24
N VAL A 743 6.79 -19.90 29.11
CA VAL A 743 5.81 -19.99 30.21
C VAL A 743 5.61 -21.44 30.62
N TRP A 744 5.60 -22.39 29.68
CA TRP A 744 5.60 -23.82 29.99
C TRP A 744 6.82 -24.22 30.83
N TYR A 745 8.04 -23.83 30.42
CA TYR A 745 9.25 -24.12 31.19
C TYR A 745 9.22 -23.49 32.60
N CYS A 746 8.77 -22.24 32.72
CA CYS A 746 8.61 -21.59 34.02
C CYS A 746 7.55 -22.29 34.89
N SER A 747 6.48 -22.80 34.30
CA SER A 747 5.41 -23.52 35.01
C SER A 747 5.90 -24.86 35.55
N PHE A 748 6.62 -25.65 34.74
CA PHE A 748 7.24 -26.89 35.20
C PHE A 748 8.30 -26.64 36.28
N ALA A 749 9.08 -25.56 36.15
CA ALA A 749 10.04 -25.15 37.17
C ALA A 749 9.35 -24.74 38.48
N LEU A 750 8.23 -24.01 38.41
CA LEU A 750 7.44 -23.61 39.57
C LEU A 750 6.92 -24.84 40.34
N VAL A 751 6.34 -25.81 39.64
CA VAL A 751 5.89 -27.09 40.23
C VAL A 751 7.10 -27.80 40.88
N GLY A 752 8.22 -27.94 40.17
CA GLY A 752 9.42 -28.55 40.75
C GLY A 752 9.93 -27.86 42.03
N ILE A 753 9.88 -26.53 42.09
CA ILE A 753 10.30 -25.76 43.29
C ILE A 753 9.31 -25.96 44.44
N VAL A 754 8.01 -25.92 44.15
CA VAL A 754 6.95 -26.13 45.14
C VAL A 754 7.03 -27.53 45.74
N LEU A 755 7.30 -28.56 44.92
CA LEU A 755 7.58 -29.92 45.37
C LEU A 755 8.68 -29.96 46.43
N LEU A 756 9.82 -29.33 46.15
CA LEU A 756 10.99 -29.34 47.03
C LEU A 756 10.71 -28.60 48.34
N VAL A 757 9.99 -27.47 48.28
CA VAL A 757 9.61 -26.70 49.46
C VAL A 757 8.64 -27.50 50.33
N LEU A 758 7.60 -28.09 49.75
CA LEU A 758 6.62 -28.90 50.48
C LEU A 758 7.27 -30.15 51.07
N TYR A 759 8.12 -30.84 50.32
CA TYR A 759 8.88 -31.97 50.82
C TYR A 759 9.77 -31.58 52.00
N GLY A 760 10.46 -30.44 51.92
CA GLY A 760 11.26 -29.88 53.03
C GLY A 760 10.43 -29.61 54.28
N ILE A 761 9.23 -29.02 54.13
CA ILE A 761 8.31 -28.76 55.24
C ILE A 761 7.81 -30.07 55.86
N VAL A 762 7.40 -31.05 55.06
CA VAL A 762 6.93 -32.36 55.54
C VAL A 762 8.05 -33.11 56.27
N MET A 763 9.27 -33.09 55.72
CA MET A 763 10.45 -33.68 56.37
C MET A 763 10.78 -33.01 57.70
N TRP A 764 10.59 -31.70 57.81
CA TRP A 764 10.77 -30.96 59.05
C TRP A 764 9.67 -31.28 60.07
N GLU A 765 8.40 -31.32 59.66
CA GLU A 765 7.25 -31.70 60.50
C GLU A 765 7.43 -33.10 61.13
N TRP A 766 8.01 -34.05 60.39
CA TRP A 766 8.27 -35.40 60.87
C TRP A 766 9.49 -35.51 61.81
N LYS A 767 10.40 -34.54 61.79
CA LYS A 767 11.57 -34.48 62.68
C LYS A 767 11.29 -33.73 64.00
N ASP A 768 10.32 -32.81 64.02
CA ASP A 768 9.99 -32.04 65.22
C ASP A 768 9.24 -32.90 66.26
N PRO A 769 9.77 -33.06 67.49
CA PRO A 769 9.15 -33.88 68.53
C PRO A 769 7.74 -33.39 68.93
N VAL A 770 7.43 -32.09 68.80
CA VAL A 770 6.11 -31.51 69.15
C VAL A 770 5.03 -31.97 68.16
N PHE A 771 5.40 -32.16 66.90
CA PHE A 771 4.47 -32.59 65.85
C PHE A 771 4.39 -34.11 65.72
N LYS A 772 5.47 -34.83 66.06
CA LYS A 772 5.52 -36.31 66.00
C LYS A 772 4.43 -36.99 66.86
N GLU A 773 4.21 -36.52 68.09
CA GLU A 773 3.16 -37.05 69.00
C GLU A 773 1.73 -36.77 68.50
N LYS A 774 1.55 -35.68 67.73
CA LYS A 774 0.27 -35.26 67.15
C LYS A 774 -0.03 -35.96 65.81
N ILE A 775 1.01 -36.45 65.13
CA ILE A 775 0.97 -37.15 63.84
C ILE A 775 0.53 -38.61 64.01
N GLU A 776 0.91 -39.28 65.09
CA GLU A 776 0.55 -40.69 65.33
C GLU A 776 -0.97 -40.91 65.54
N ASN A 777 -1.73 -39.87 65.87
CA ASN A 777 -3.18 -39.93 66.13
C ASN A 777 -4.07 -39.48 64.95
N LEU A 778 -3.52 -39.00 63.82
CA LEU A 778 -4.27 -38.38 62.71
C LEU A 778 -3.66 -38.72 61.33
N GLN A 779 -4.48 -38.88 60.28
CA GLN A 779 -4.01 -38.99 58.89
C GLN A 779 -3.29 -37.70 58.45
N SER A 780 -1.95 -37.70 58.52
CA SER A 780 -1.07 -36.64 58.04
C SER A 780 -0.29 -37.10 56.80
N LEU A 781 0.24 -36.14 56.03
CA LEU A 781 1.01 -36.42 54.82
C LEU A 781 2.33 -37.12 55.19
N ARG A 782 2.62 -38.25 54.55
CA ARG A 782 3.83 -39.04 54.79
C ARG A 782 5.06 -38.38 54.16
N PRO A 783 6.27 -38.54 54.74
CA PRO A 783 7.50 -37.93 54.27
C PRO A 783 8.09 -38.77 53.12
N ASN A 784 7.30 -38.99 52.08
CA ASN A 784 7.70 -39.71 50.87
C ASN A 784 7.54 -38.77 49.68
N ILE A 785 8.56 -38.72 48.82
CA ILE A 785 8.57 -37.84 47.64
C ILE A 785 7.39 -38.16 46.73
N LEU A 786 7.02 -39.45 46.59
CA LEU A 786 5.88 -39.86 45.76
C LEU A 786 4.53 -39.40 46.34
N ASP A 787 4.37 -39.41 47.66
CA ASP A 787 3.13 -38.97 48.31
C ASP A 787 2.99 -37.44 48.23
N VAL A 788 4.09 -36.70 48.35
CA VAL A 788 4.13 -35.24 48.15
C VAL A 788 3.92 -34.89 46.68
N PHE A 789 4.46 -35.67 45.74
CA PHE A 789 4.23 -35.49 44.32
C PHE A 789 2.77 -35.77 43.94
N LEU A 790 2.14 -36.80 44.52
CA LEU A 790 0.72 -37.08 44.33
C LEU A 790 -0.15 -35.94 44.88
N PHE A 791 0.22 -35.40 46.05
CA PHE A 791 -0.41 -34.20 46.61
C PHE A 791 -0.33 -33.02 45.62
N GLU A 792 0.84 -32.82 45.00
CA GLU A 792 1.03 -31.74 44.06
C GLU A 792 0.31 -31.96 42.73
N ILE A 793 0.24 -33.19 42.21
CA ILE A 793 -0.63 -33.52 41.07
C ILE A 793 -2.09 -33.20 41.41
N GLY A 794 -2.56 -33.52 42.61
CA GLY A 794 -3.88 -33.14 43.11
C GLY A 794 -4.07 -31.61 43.16
N ALA A 795 -2.99 -30.86 43.39
CA ALA A 795 -3.00 -29.40 43.36
C ALA A 795 -3.04 -28.83 41.93
N VAL A 796 -2.28 -29.39 41.00
CA VAL A 796 -2.26 -29.00 39.58
C VAL A 796 -3.60 -29.30 38.90
N THR A 797 -4.20 -30.45 39.21
CA THR A 797 -5.49 -30.90 38.66
C THR A 797 -6.70 -30.33 39.40
N GLN A 798 -6.49 -29.58 40.47
CA GLN A 798 -7.53 -28.99 41.33
C GLN A 798 -8.47 -30.01 42.00
N GLN A 799 -8.08 -31.28 42.12
CA GLN A 799 -8.95 -32.35 42.65
C GLN A 799 -8.92 -32.49 44.18
N GLY A 800 -8.07 -31.72 44.87
CA GLY A 800 -7.92 -31.81 46.33
C GLY A 800 -7.04 -33.01 46.76
N VAL A 801 -6.74 -33.10 48.06
CA VAL A 801 -5.88 -34.17 48.60
C VAL A 801 -6.39 -34.64 49.95
N ASP A 802 -6.32 -35.95 50.19
CA ASP A 802 -6.81 -36.59 51.42
C ASP A 802 -5.94 -36.30 52.66
N ALA A 803 -4.64 -36.02 52.46
CA ALA A 803 -3.68 -35.76 53.51
C ALA A 803 -3.01 -34.38 53.32
N VAL A 804 -2.97 -33.58 54.40
CA VAL A 804 -2.49 -32.18 54.36
C VAL A 804 -1.45 -31.95 55.47
N PRO A 805 -0.41 -31.13 55.23
CA PRO A 805 0.53 -30.71 56.29
C PRO A 805 -0.17 -30.04 57.47
N ARG A 806 0.31 -30.28 58.69
CA ARG A 806 -0.37 -29.81 59.92
C ARG A 806 0.25 -28.54 60.51
N SER A 807 1.51 -28.24 60.22
CA SER A 807 2.14 -27.00 60.70
C SER A 807 1.47 -25.77 60.10
N SER A 808 1.56 -24.64 60.79
CA SER A 808 1.13 -23.34 60.27
C SER A 808 1.87 -22.99 58.97
N ALA A 809 3.17 -23.26 58.90
CA ALA A 809 3.99 -23.08 57.70
C ALA A 809 3.51 -23.95 56.53
N GLY A 810 3.24 -25.24 56.76
CA GLY A 810 2.73 -26.17 55.75
C GLY A 810 1.33 -25.83 55.26
N ARG A 811 0.45 -25.33 56.14
CA ARG A 811 -0.88 -24.82 55.76
C ARG A 811 -0.79 -23.55 54.91
N ILE A 812 0.07 -22.60 55.27
CA ILE A 812 0.30 -21.39 54.48
C ILE A 812 0.87 -21.75 53.11
N ALA A 813 1.89 -22.61 53.06
CA ALA A 813 2.48 -23.10 51.82
C ALA A 813 1.47 -23.82 50.93
N THR A 814 0.61 -24.65 51.54
CA THR A 814 -0.49 -25.33 50.84
C THR A 814 -1.48 -24.31 50.25
N ILE A 815 -1.97 -23.35 51.05
CA ILE A 815 -2.91 -22.32 50.57
C ILE A 815 -2.30 -21.55 49.40
N PHE A 816 -1.04 -21.13 49.53
CA PHE A 816 -0.36 -20.38 48.47
C PHE A 816 -0.16 -21.22 47.20
N THR A 817 0.23 -22.51 47.35
CA THR A 817 0.39 -23.44 46.23
C THR A 817 -0.91 -23.62 45.47
N PHE A 818 -2.01 -23.89 46.18
CA PHE A 818 -3.31 -24.04 45.54
C PHE A 818 -3.79 -22.75 44.89
N LEU A 819 -3.58 -21.60 45.50
CA LEU A 819 -3.93 -20.30 44.90
C LEU A 819 -3.12 -20.03 43.63
N ALA A 820 -1.81 -20.28 43.64
CA ALA A 820 -0.93 -20.06 42.49
C ALA A 820 -1.29 -20.98 41.31
N LEU A 821 -1.48 -22.27 41.57
CA LEU A 821 -1.87 -23.24 40.54
C LEU A 821 -3.29 -23.01 40.03
N MET A 822 -4.19 -22.51 40.88
CA MET A 822 -5.54 -22.13 40.48
C MET A 822 -5.53 -20.99 39.47
N PHE A 823 -4.78 -19.91 39.69
CA PHE A 823 -4.62 -18.84 38.71
C PHE A 823 -4.00 -19.32 37.39
N LEU A 824 -3.04 -20.24 37.45
CA LEU A 824 -2.41 -20.79 36.25
C LEU A 824 -3.42 -21.62 35.42
N TYR A 825 -4.18 -22.48 36.08
CA TYR A 825 -5.23 -23.28 35.43
C TYR A 825 -6.33 -22.43 34.79
N THR A 826 -6.77 -21.36 35.47
CA THR A 826 -7.86 -20.52 34.93
C THR A 826 -7.40 -19.68 33.75
N SER A 827 -6.16 -19.19 33.78
CA SER A 827 -5.51 -18.55 32.63
C SER A 827 -5.42 -19.51 31.42
N TYR A 828 -4.98 -20.75 31.65
CA TYR A 828 -4.91 -21.78 30.62
C TYR A 828 -6.29 -22.07 30.01
N SER A 829 -7.29 -22.30 30.86
CA SER A 829 -8.65 -22.68 30.46
C SER A 829 -9.29 -21.60 29.59
N ALA A 830 -9.18 -20.34 29.97
CA ALA A 830 -9.80 -19.26 29.24
C ALA A 830 -9.09 -18.95 27.91
N ASN A 831 -7.76 -19.09 27.84
CA ASN A 831 -7.03 -18.98 26.59
C ASN A 831 -7.41 -20.08 25.58
N ILE A 832 -7.64 -21.32 26.03
CA ILE A 832 -8.14 -22.40 25.15
C ILE A 832 -9.50 -22.04 24.55
N VAL A 833 -10.43 -21.55 25.36
CA VAL A 833 -11.78 -21.19 24.88
C VAL A 833 -11.69 -20.13 23.79
N ALA A 834 -10.84 -19.11 23.97
CA ALA A 834 -10.61 -18.09 22.95
C ALA A 834 -9.97 -18.67 21.67
N LEU A 835 -8.98 -19.57 21.81
CA LEU A 835 -8.28 -20.18 20.67
C LEU A 835 -9.16 -21.14 19.87
N LEU A 836 -10.04 -21.91 20.53
CA LEU A 836 -11.01 -22.79 19.87
C LEU A 836 -12.02 -22.01 19.01
N GLN A 837 -12.27 -20.74 19.36
CA GLN A 837 -13.14 -19.84 18.60
C GLN A 837 -12.40 -19.07 17.50
N SER A 838 -11.06 -19.13 17.48
CA SER A 838 -10.25 -18.40 16.51
C SER A 838 -10.09 -19.16 15.20
N THR A 839 -10.05 -18.41 14.10
CA THR A 839 -9.76 -18.96 12.75
C THR A 839 -8.29 -18.74 12.41
N THR A 840 -7.74 -19.59 11.56
CA THR A 840 -6.32 -19.50 11.18
C THR A 840 -6.08 -18.50 10.05
N ASP A 841 -4.95 -17.79 10.13
CA ASP A 841 -4.42 -16.91 9.09
C ASP A 841 -3.20 -17.53 8.37
N SER A 842 -3.06 -18.86 8.41
CA SER A 842 -1.89 -19.57 7.88
C SER A 842 -1.82 -19.62 6.34
N ILE A 843 -2.97 -19.60 5.65
CA ILE A 843 -3.03 -19.70 4.18
C ILE A 843 -3.10 -18.29 3.60
N ARG A 844 -1.97 -17.78 3.11
CA ARG A 844 -1.86 -16.42 2.55
C ARG A 844 -1.43 -16.40 1.09
N THR A 845 -0.61 -17.36 0.70
CA THR A 845 -0.04 -17.46 -0.63
C THR A 845 -0.66 -18.58 -1.44
N LEU A 846 -0.42 -18.55 -2.75
CA LEU A 846 -0.85 -19.62 -3.65
C LEU A 846 -0.15 -20.95 -3.35
N GLU A 847 1.08 -20.90 -2.85
CA GLU A 847 1.85 -22.07 -2.42
C GLU A 847 1.24 -22.72 -1.16
N ASP A 848 0.86 -21.90 -0.17
CA ASP A 848 0.13 -22.39 1.01
C ASP A 848 -1.19 -23.07 0.61
N LEU A 849 -1.88 -22.49 -0.38
CA LEU A 849 -3.15 -23.04 -0.90
C LEU A 849 -2.93 -24.40 -1.58
N LEU A 850 -1.84 -24.58 -2.33
CA LEU A 850 -1.47 -25.85 -2.95
C LEU A 850 -1.20 -26.94 -1.91
N VAL A 851 -0.41 -26.62 -0.86
CA VAL A 851 -0.07 -27.55 0.23
C VAL A 851 -1.27 -27.85 1.13
N SER A 852 -2.21 -26.91 1.23
CA SER A 852 -3.41 -27.07 2.05
C SER A 852 -4.26 -28.27 1.63
N ARG A 853 -5.04 -28.79 2.58
CA ARG A 853 -6.02 -29.87 2.34
C ARG A 853 -7.34 -29.36 1.75
N ILE A 854 -7.44 -28.06 1.45
CA ILE A 854 -8.62 -27.44 0.86
C ILE A 854 -8.78 -27.92 -0.58
N ALA A 855 -10.00 -28.27 -0.97
CA ALA A 855 -10.34 -28.62 -2.35
C ALA A 855 -10.53 -27.33 -3.16
N LEU A 856 -10.06 -27.33 -4.42
CA LEU A 856 -10.13 -26.16 -5.29
C LEU A 856 -11.15 -26.39 -6.40
N GLY A 857 -11.87 -25.33 -6.78
CA GLY A 857 -12.67 -25.30 -7.99
C GLY A 857 -12.64 -23.94 -8.66
N VAL A 858 -13.05 -23.93 -9.92
CA VAL A 858 -13.00 -22.76 -10.79
C VAL A 858 -14.38 -22.57 -11.41
N GLU A 859 -14.79 -21.31 -11.55
CA GLU A 859 -15.99 -20.96 -12.29
C GLU A 859 -15.88 -21.38 -13.77
N ASP A 860 -16.91 -22.03 -14.30
CA ASP A 860 -16.96 -22.53 -15.68
C ASP A 860 -17.20 -21.38 -16.69
N ILE A 861 -16.13 -20.64 -16.99
CA ILE A 861 -16.12 -19.50 -17.91
C ILE A 861 -15.00 -19.61 -18.93
N VAL A 862 -15.26 -19.14 -20.16
CA VAL A 862 -14.39 -19.34 -21.33
C VAL A 862 -12.95 -18.88 -21.11
N TYR A 863 -12.75 -17.73 -20.45
CA TYR A 863 -11.40 -17.22 -20.18
C TYR A 863 -10.72 -17.93 -18.99
N ALA A 864 -11.45 -18.51 -18.04
CA ALA A 864 -10.82 -19.29 -16.97
C ALA A 864 -10.17 -20.55 -17.54
N HIS A 865 -10.85 -21.28 -18.42
CA HIS A 865 -10.26 -22.41 -19.15
C HIS A 865 -8.95 -22.00 -19.83
N TYR A 866 -8.96 -20.91 -20.58
CA TYR A 866 -7.75 -20.42 -21.25
C TYR A 866 -6.58 -20.11 -20.30
N TYR A 867 -6.82 -19.45 -19.17
CA TYR A 867 -5.75 -19.06 -18.25
C TYR A 867 -5.22 -20.21 -17.40
N PHE A 868 -6.09 -21.14 -16.98
CA PHE A 868 -5.68 -22.30 -16.19
C PHE A 868 -4.97 -23.35 -17.06
N GLU A 869 -5.44 -23.59 -18.29
CA GLU A 869 -4.80 -24.54 -19.21
C GLU A 869 -3.44 -24.07 -19.74
N ASN A 870 -3.28 -22.76 -20.00
CA ASN A 870 -2.04 -22.19 -20.56
C ASN A 870 -1.07 -21.66 -19.48
N ALA A 871 -1.28 -21.97 -18.21
CA ALA A 871 -0.42 -21.50 -17.12
C ALA A 871 1.01 -22.08 -17.26
N GLN A 872 2.00 -21.19 -17.45
CA GLN A 872 3.42 -21.57 -17.58
C GLN A 872 4.17 -21.60 -16.23
N GLU A 873 3.70 -20.84 -15.25
CA GLU A 873 4.35 -20.74 -13.94
C GLU A 873 4.20 -22.07 -13.16
N PRO A 874 5.28 -22.60 -12.54
CA PRO A 874 5.28 -23.94 -11.95
C PRO A 874 4.20 -24.14 -10.88
N ILE A 875 3.99 -23.18 -9.97
CA ILE A 875 2.98 -23.28 -8.90
C ILE A 875 1.56 -23.27 -9.47
N ARG A 876 1.30 -22.45 -10.49
CA ARG A 876 -0.04 -22.37 -11.11
C ARG A 876 -0.37 -23.61 -11.91
N LYS A 877 0.64 -24.14 -12.62
CA LYS A 877 0.54 -25.38 -13.38
C LYS A 877 0.31 -26.57 -12.46
N THR A 878 1.02 -26.68 -11.34
CA THR A 878 0.80 -27.76 -10.37
C THR A 878 -0.58 -27.67 -9.72
N ILE A 879 -1.08 -26.48 -9.43
CA ILE A 879 -2.47 -26.30 -8.97
C ILE A 879 -3.48 -26.82 -9.99
N TYR A 880 -3.29 -26.48 -11.26
CA TYR A 880 -4.16 -26.98 -12.32
C TYR A 880 -4.12 -28.51 -12.42
N GLU A 881 -2.93 -29.09 -12.52
CA GLU A 881 -2.74 -30.54 -12.74
C GLU A 881 -3.02 -31.41 -11.51
N GLN A 882 -2.89 -30.89 -10.28
CA GLN A 882 -3.07 -31.68 -9.06
C GLN A 882 -4.42 -31.45 -8.37
N LYS A 883 -4.96 -30.23 -8.40
CA LYS A 883 -6.13 -29.86 -7.60
C LYS A 883 -7.38 -29.60 -8.43
N ILE A 884 -7.25 -29.05 -9.64
CA ILE A 884 -8.39 -28.65 -10.47
C ILE A 884 -8.75 -29.74 -11.47
N ALA A 885 -7.77 -30.22 -12.24
CA ALA A 885 -7.91 -31.28 -13.24
C ALA A 885 -6.90 -32.42 -13.00
N PRO A 886 -7.00 -33.15 -11.87
CA PRO A 886 -6.15 -34.31 -11.62
C PRO A 886 -6.35 -35.40 -12.68
N LYS A 887 -5.22 -35.99 -13.13
CA LYS A 887 -5.22 -37.05 -14.14
C LYS A 887 -6.12 -38.21 -13.69
N GLY A 888 -7.19 -38.48 -14.43
CA GLY A 888 -8.15 -39.55 -14.16
C GLY A 888 -9.39 -39.16 -13.34
N GLN A 889 -9.54 -37.89 -12.95
CA GLN A 889 -10.76 -37.36 -12.33
C GLN A 889 -11.42 -36.28 -13.20
N LYS A 890 -12.71 -36.02 -12.98
CA LYS A 890 -13.43 -34.93 -13.67
C LYS A 890 -12.86 -33.58 -13.22
N PRO A 891 -12.58 -32.63 -14.14
CA PRO A 891 -12.08 -31.32 -13.74
C PRO A 891 -13.14 -30.53 -12.97
N ASN A 892 -12.70 -29.81 -11.94
CA ASN A 892 -13.55 -29.03 -11.02
C ASN A 892 -13.94 -27.65 -11.60
N PHE A 893 -14.50 -27.63 -12.80
CA PHE A 893 -15.21 -26.46 -13.34
C PHE A 893 -16.69 -26.56 -13.00
N MET A 894 -17.24 -25.52 -12.39
CA MET A 894 -18.63 -25.50 -11.91
C MET A 894 -19.25 -24.11 -12.00
N THR A 895 -20.57 -24.05 -11.85
CA THR A 895 -21.30 -22.78 -11.86
C THR A 895 -21.01 -21.94 -10.61
N ALA A 896 -21.17 -20.62 -10.70
CA ALA A 896 -20.95 -19.71 -9.59
C ALA A 896 -21.76 -20.07 -8.33
N LEU A 897 -23.04 -20.43 -8.51
CA LEU A 897 -23.94 -20.83 -7.42
C LEU A 897 -23.49 -22.13 -6.75
N GLU A 898 -23.12 -23.14 -7.54
CA GLU A 898 -22.64 -24.42 -7.01
C GLU A 898 -21.32 -24.24 -6.24
N GLY A 899 -20.37 -23.49 -6.81
CA GLY A 899 -19.07 -23.23 -6.19
C GLY A 899 -19.18 -22.47 -4.86
N ILE A 900 -20.04 -21.46 -4.81
CA ILE A 900 -20.25 -20.66 -3.58
C ILE A 900 -21.02 -21.47 -2.52
N SER A 901 -21.99 -22.30 -2.92
CA SER A 901 -22.68 -23.20 -1.98
C SER A 901 -21.71 -24.23 -1.37
N ARG A 902 -20.79 -24.80 -2.16
CA ARG A 902 -19.72 -25.67 -1.64
C ARG A 902 -18.75 -24.91 -0.73
N MET A 903 -18.41 -23.67 -1.09
CA MET A 903 -17.58 -22.81 -0.25
C MET A 903 -18.23 -22.54 1.12
N GLN A 904 -19.56 -22.40 1.17
CA GLN A 904 -20.31 -22.21 2.42
C GLN A 904 -20.19 -23.42 3.35
N GLN A 905 -20.22 -24.64 2.79
CA GLN A 905 -20.04 -25.89 3.56
C GLN A 905 -18.65 -26.02 4.20
N GLY A 906 -17.67 -25.21 3.75
CA GLY A 906 -16.31 -25.18 4.27
C GLY A 906 -15.35 -26.12 3.53
N SER A 907 -14.04 -25.97 3.78
CA SER A 907 -12.96 -26.78 3.17
C SER A 907 -12.87 -26.75 1.64
N PHE A 908 -13.45 -25.72 1.01
CA PHE A 908 -13.44 -25.51 -0.43
C PHE A 908 -13.05 -24.07 -0.77
N ALA A 909 -12.17 -23.89 -1.75
CA ALA A 909 -11.79 -22.60 -2.30
C ALA A 909 -12.23 -22.50 -3.76
N PHE A 910 -12.88 -21.39 -4.09
CA PHE A 910 -13.52 -21.20 -5.37
C PHE A 910 -12.95 -19.98 -6.08
N HIS A 911 -12.48 -20.18 -7.32
CA HIS A 911 -11.97 -19.11 -8.17
C HIS A 911 -13.09 -18.51 -9.01
N ILE A 912 -13.42 -17.25 -8.76
CA ILE A 912 -14.55 -16.53 -9.36
C ILE A 912 -14.23 -15.05 -9.55
N GLU A 913 -14.95 -14.39 -10.45
CA GLU A 913 -14.99 -12.93 -10.53
C GLU A 913 -15.56 -12.33 -9.23
N LEU A 914 -14.82 -11.44 -8.58
CA LEU A 914 -15.22 -10.87 -7.29
C LEU A 914 -16.61 -10.20 -7.32
N SER A 915 -17.00 -9.57 -8.43
CA SER A 915 -18.29 -8.90 -8.56
C SER A 915 -19.46 -9.87 -8.39
N THR A 916 -19.44 -10.94 -9.18
CA THR A 916 -20.44 -12.01 -9.19
C THR A 916 -20.38 -12.79 -7.89
N GLY A 917 -19.16 -13.13 -7.44
CA GLY A 917 -18.93 -13.85 -6.19
C GLY A 917 -19.49 -13.12 -4.97
N TYR A 918 -19.19 -11.83 -4.80
CA TYR A 918 -19.65 -11.07 -3.64
C TYR A 918 -21.15 -10.84 -3.59
N LYS A 919 -21.82 -10.71 -4.75
CA LYS A 919 -23.27 -10.62 -4.78
C LYS A 919 -23.90 -11.88 -4.19
N ILE A 920 -23.52 -13.05 -4.70
CA ILE A 920 -24.07 -14.34 -4.29
C ILE A 920 -23.69 -14.64 -2.83
N VAL A 921 -22.45 -14.36 -2.43
CA VAL A 921 -22.02 -14.49 -1.03
C VAL A 921 -22.87 -13.62 -0.11
N ASN A 922 -23.18 -12.39 -0.49
CA ASN A 922 -24.00 -11.52 0.36
C ASN A 922 -25.45 -12.01 0.52
N GLU A 923 -25.97 -12.75 -0.45
CA GLU A 923 -27.32 -13.35 -0.43
C GLU A 923 -27.37 -14.67 0.37
N ILE A 924 -26.32 -15.50 0.27
CA ILE A 924 -26.31 -16.86 0.83
C ILE A 924 -25.64 -16.93 2.22
N PHE A 925 -24.56 -16.16 2.46
CA PHE A 925 -23.75 -16.29 3.67
C PHE A 925 -24.35 -15.53 4.84
N GLN A 926 -24.22 -16.10 6.03
CA GLN A 926 -24.54 -15.43 7.29
C GLN A 926 -23.43 -14.44 7.68
N GLU A 927 -23.73 -13.48 8.56
CA GLU A 927 -22.77 -12.42 8.96
C GLU A 927 -21.47 -12.97 9.54
N ASN A 928 -21.52 -14.00 10.38
CA ASN A 928 -20.33 -14.67 10.93
C ASN A 928 -19.50 -15.36 9.85
N GLU A 929 -20.14 -15.98 8.85
CA GLU A 929 -19.47 -16.65 7.74
C GLU A 929 -18.75 -15.64 6.84
N LYS A 930 -19.33 -14.45 6.63
CA LYS A 930 -18.71 -13.35 5.87
C LYS A 930 -17.40 -12.89 6.52
N CYS A 931 -17.32 -12.89 7.86
CA CYS A 931 -16.11 -12.48 8.58
C CYS A 931 -14.93 -13.44 8.39
N SER A 932 -15.18 -14.71 8.05
CA SER A 932 -14.14 -15.73 7.82
C SER A 932 -13.68 -15.81 6.36
N LEU A 933 -14.16 -14.94 5.47
CA LEU A 933 -13.79 -14.95 4.06
C LEU A 933 -12.36 -14.44 3.84
N LYS A 934 -11.57 -15.25 3.14
CA LYS A 934 -10.20 -14.93 2.69
C LYS A 934 -10.14 -14.94 1.17
N GLU A 935 -9.21 -14.16 0.63
CA GLU A 935 -8.97 -14.01 -0.80
C GLU A 935 -7.51 -14.28 -1.09
N ILE A 936 -7.23 -15.06 -2.14
CA ILE A 936 -5.89 -15.26 -2.68
C ILE A 936 -5.92 -14.95 -4.17
N GLU A 937 -5.01 -14.09 -4.61
CA GLU A 937 -4.86 -13.74 -6.01
C GLU A 937 -4.19 -14.88 -6.77
N TYR A 938 -4.87 -15.42 -7.78
CA TYR A 938 -4.32 -16.46 -8.66
C TYR A 938 -3.53 -15.84 -9.82
N ILE A 939 -4.12 -14.82 -10.45
CA ILE A 939 -3.54 -14.11 -11.60
C ILE A 939 -3.47 -12.64 -11.23
N ASN A 940 -2.28 -12.05 -11.32
CA ASN A 940 -2.11 -10.60 -11.31
C ASN A 940 -2.64 -10.03 -12.63
N LEU A 941 -3.96 -9.96 -12.77
CA LEU A 941 -4.59 -9.43 -13.97
C LEU A 941 -4.47 -7.90 -13.95
N ILE A 942 -3.79 -7.36 -14.97
CA ILE A 942 -3.92 -5.95 -15.32
C ILE A 942 -5.39 -5.74 -15.69
N SER A 943 -6.03 -4.71 -15.13
CA SER A 943 -7.42 -4.32 -15.44
C SER A 943 -7.67 -4.40 -16.94
N PRO A 944 -8.80 -4.98 -17.42
CA PRO A 944 -9.04 -5.16 -18.84
C PRO A 944 -9.16 -3.81 -19.58
N TRP A 945 -8.64 -3.76 -20.81
CA TRP A 945 -8.57 -2.56 -21.65
C TRP A 945 -9.48 -2.69 -22.87
N LEU A 946 -10.11 -1.60 -23.27
CA LEU A 946 -10.79 -1.53 -24.57
C LEU A 946 -9.75 -1.64 -25.68
N GLY A 947 -9.98 -2.59 -26.58
CA GLY A 947 -9.17 -2.80 -27.78
C GLY A 947 -9.78 -2.09 -28.98
N MET A 948 -8.95 -1.76 -29.96
CA MET A 948 -9.32 -1.12 -31.21
C MET A 948 -8.45 -1.66 -32.34
N LYS A 949 -8.94 -1.54 -33.58
CA LYS A 949 -8.17 -1.84 -34.78
C LYS A 949 -6.78 -1.17 -34.74
N LYS A 950 -5.74 -1.92 -35.10
CA LYS A 950 -4.36 -1.42 -35.15
C LYS A 950 -4.25 -0.23 -36.11
N ASN A 951 -3.51 0.80 -35.70
CA ASN A 951 -3.28 2.00 -36.51
C ASN A 951 -4.57 2.72 -36.95
N SER A 952 -5.64 2.62 -36.15
CA SER A 952 -6.89 3.34 -36.40
C SER A 952 -6.71 4.85 -36.22
N THR A 953 -7.30 5.61 -37.15
CA THR A 953 -7.28 7.08 -37.16
C THR A 953 -8.12 7.70 -36.03
N TYR A 954 -8.96 6.90 -35.36
CA TYR A 954 -9.83 7.35 -34.26
C TYR A 954 -9.19 7.21 -32.87
N LYS A 955 -8.00 6.60 -32.78
CA LYS A 955 -7.31 6.24 -31.53
C LYS A 955 -7.30 7.35 -30.50
N GLU A 956 -6.77 8.51 -30.87
CA GLU A 956 -6.53 9.59 -29.93
C GLU A 956 -7.83 10.29 -29.52
N ILE A 957 -8.79 10.42 -30.43
CA ILE A 957 -10.12 10.99 -30.14
C ILE A 957 -10.85 10.11 -29.12
N PHE A 958 -10.83 8.79 -29.31
CA PHE A 958 -11.46 7.85 -28.39
C PHE A 958 -10.73 7.79 -27.05
N LYS A 959 -9.40 7.87 -27.05
CA LYS A 959 -8.59 7.95 -25.83
C LYS A 959 -8.95 9.20 -25.02
N VAL A 960 -9.00 10.36 -25.66
CA VAL A 960 -9.40 11.64 -25.02
C VAL A 960 -10.85 11.58 -24.54
N GLY A 961 -11.77 11.04 -25.34
CA GLY A 961 -13.18 10.87 -24.96
C GLY A 961 -13.35 9.98 -23.73
N LEU A 962 -12.68 8.83 -23.69
CA LEU A 962 -12.70 7.93 -22.53
C LEU A 962 -12.05 8.55 -21.30
N LYS A 963 -10.99 9.36 -21.47
CA LYS A 963 -10.39 10.11 -20.34
C LYS A 963 -11.33 11.17 -19.80
N LYS A 964 -12.07 11.89 -20.64
CA LYS A 964 -13.13 12.81 -20.19
C LYS A 964 -14.22 12.09 -19.42
N ILE A 965 -14.66 10.91 -19.89
CA ILE A 965 -15.64 10.05 -19.19
C ILE A 965 -15.10 9.62 -17.81
N HIS A 966 -13.80 9.33 -17.72
CA HIS A 966 -13.13 8.99 -16.47
C HIS A 966 -13.05 10.19 -15.50
N GLU A 967 -12.56 11.33 -15.97
CA GLU A 967 -12.39 12.57 -15.20
C GLU A 967 -13.73 13.14 -14.73
N ALA A 968 -14.79 13.03 -15.53
CA ALA A 968 -16.15 13.41 -15.15
C ALA A 968 -16.77 12.47 -14.09
N GLY A 969 -16.12 11.35 -13.76
CA GLY A 969 -16.60 10.38 -12.78
C GLY A 969 -17.71 9.44 -13.30
N ILE A 970 -18.08 9.51 -14.58
CA ILE A 970 -19.12 8.66 -15.19
C ILE A 970 -18.69 7.19 -15.12
N GLN A 971 -17.43 6.90 -15.47
CA GLN A 971 -16.87 5.54 -15.38
C GLN A 971 -16.94 5.01 -13.94
N HIS A 972 -16.56 5.83 -12.95
CA HIS A 972 -16.61 5.43 -11.54
C HIS A 972 -18.06 5.16 -11.09
N ARG A 973 -19.01 6.00 -11.52
CA ARG A 973 -20.43 5.84 -11.22
C ARG A 973 -20.97 4.52 -11.75
N GLU A 974 -20.77 4.22 -13.04
CA GLU A 974 -21.28 2.97 -13.64
C GLU A 974 -20.62 1.74 -13.01
N ASN A 975 -19.30 1.78 -12.77
CA ASN A 975 -18.61 0.71 -12.07
C ASN A 975 -19.19 0.50 -10.66
N SER A 976 -19.43 1.56 -9.88
CA SER A 976 -19.97 1.42 -8.53
C SER A 976 -21.41 0.89 -8.45
N LYS A 977 -22.19 1.07 -9.53
CA LYS A 977 -23.58 0.57 -9.61
C LYS A 977 -23.64 -0.91 -10.01
N ILE A 978 -22.78 -1.34 -10.92
CA ILE A 978 -22.77 -2.69 -11.47
C ILE A 978 -21.90 -3.62 -10.61
N TYR A 979 -20.70 -3.20 -10.21
CA TYR A 979 -19.80 -4.02 -9.43
C TYR A 979 -20.18 -4.07 -7.95
N THR A 980 -20.27 -5.29 -7.42
CA THR A 980 -20.54 -5.50 -5.99
C THR A 980 -19.24 -5.37 -5.19
N LYS A 981 -19.26 -4.52 -4.15
CA LYS A 981 -18.14 -4.39 -3.22
C LYS A 981 -18.06 -5.61 -2.31
N LYS A 982 -16.87 -5.87 -1.76
CA LYS A 982 -16.68 -6.90 -0.74
C LYS A 982 -17.69 -6.70 0.41
N PRO A 983 -18.40 -7.75 0.83
CA PRO A 983 -19.32 -7.65 1.96
C PRO A 983 -18.56 -7.27 3.23
N VAL A 984 -19.06 -6.27 3.95
CA VAL A 984 -18.49 -5.82 5.22
C VAL A 984 -19.09 -6.65 6.35
N CYS A 985 -18.25 -7.27 7.14
CA CYS A 985 -18.65 -7.94 8.39
C CYS A 985 -18.99 -6.85 9.42
N HIS A 986 -20.28 -6.67 9.72
CA HIS A 986 -20.75 -5.63 10.64
C HIS A 986 -20.56 -5.99 12.12
N THR A 987 -20.60 -7.29 12.46
CA THR A 987 -20.51 -7.76 13.84
C THR A 987 -19.49 -8.89 13.92
N LYS A 988 -18.29 -8.60 14.45
CA LYS A 988 -17.36 -9.61 14.98
C LYS A 988 -17.83 -10.15 16.34
N GLY A 989 -19.14 -10.21 16.55
CA GLY A 989 -19.73 -10.72 17.79
C GLY A 989 -19.34 -12.18 17.94
N SER A 990 -18.98 -12.58 19.17
CA SER A 990 -18.63 -13.95 19.54
C SER A 990 -19.83 -14.88 19.34
N ASN A 991 -20.05 -15.32 18.10
CA ASN A 991 -20.88 -16.49 17.87
C ASN A 991 -20.11 -17.69 18.38
N PHE A 992 -20.63 -18.30 19.44
CA PHE A 992 -20.10 -19.54 20.01
C PHE A 992 -20.24 -20.65 18.97
N GLY A 993 -19.15 -20.98 18.29
CA GLY A 993 -19.08 -22.18 17.46
C GLY A 993 -19.17 -23.42 18.34
N SER A 994 -19.96 -24.41 17.91
CA SER A 994 -19.95 -25.72 18.55
C SER A 994 -18.59 -26.37 18.36
N VAL A 995 -17.90 -26.71 19.45
CA VAL A 995 -16.63 -27.44 19.41
C VAL A 995 -16.90 -28.88 18.99
N GLY A 996 -16.22 -29.34 17.94
CA GLY A 996 -16.35 -30.70 17.44
C GLY A 996 -15.46 -31.69 18.19
N LEU A 997 -15.76 -32.98 18.08
CA LEU A 997 -14.91 -34.05 18.65
C LEU A 997 -13.49 -34.04 18.06
N ILE A 998 -13.36 -33.64 16.79
CA ILE A 998 -12.06 -33.58 16.10
C ILE A 998 -11.14 -32.52 16.72
N ASP A 999 -11.72 -31.44 17.26
CA ASP A 999 -10.98 -30.35 17.90
C ASP A 999 -10.33 -30.82 19.21
N CYS A 1000 -10.93 -31.81 19.87
CA CYS A 1000 -10.44 -32.42 21.10
C CYS A 1000 -9.58 -33.69 20.87
N TYR A 1001 -9.25 -34.01 19.61
CA TYR A 1001 -8.53 -35.24 19.25
C TYR A 1001 -7.23 -35.44 20.06
N ALA A 1002 -6.42 -34.39 20.19
CA ALA A 1002 -5.16 -34.47 20.92
C ALA A 1002 -5.34 -34.80 22.41
N ALA A 1003 -6.38 -34.26 23.04
CA ALA A 1003 -6.69 -34.55 24.44
C ALA A 1003 -7.12 -36.01 24.63
N PHE A 1004 -7.99 -36.53 23.75
CA PHE A 1004 -8.40 -37.94 23.79
C PHE A 1004 -7.24 -38.91 23.53
N LEU A 1005 -6.32 -38.54 22.63
CA LEU A 1005 -5.11 -39.33 22.36
C LEU A 1005 -4.22 -39.45 23.61
N ILE A 1006 -3.94 -38.33 24.28
CA ILE A 1006 -3.13 -38.31 25.51
C ILE A 1006 -3.81 -39.12 26.62
N PHE A 1007 -5.13 -38.97 26.79
CA PHE A 1007 -5.90 -39.74 27.75
C PHE A 1007 -5.80 -41.26 27.47
N GLY A 1008 -5.96 -41.67 26.21
CA GLY A 1008 -5.83 -43.07 25.81
C GLY A 1008 -4.44 -43.66 26.07
N ILE A 1009 -3.38 -42.91 25.77
CA ILE A 1009 -1.99 -43.32 26.08
C ILE A 1009 -1.79 -43.45 27.59
N GLY A 1010 -2.29 -42.49 28.38
CA GLY A 1010 -2.20 -42.52 29.84
C GLY A 1010 -2.90 -43.73 30.46
N LEU A 1011 -4.11 -44.05 30.00
CA LEU A 1011 -4.84 -45.24 30.41
C LEU A 1011 -4.06 -46.53 30.08
N GLY A 1012 -3.50 -46.62 28.88
CA GLY A 1012 -2.67 -47.74 28.45
C GLY A 1012 -1.43 -47.92 29.35
N CYS A 1013 -0.69 -46.85 29.62
CA CYS A 1013 0.47 -46.87 30.50
C CYS A 1013 0.11 -47.31 31.93
N SER A 1014 -1.01 -46.84 32.47
CA SER A 1014 -1.47 -47.23 33.81
C SER A 1014 -1.79 -48.72 33.90
N ILE A 1015 -2.47 -49.29 32.89
CA ILE A 1015 -2.76 -50.73 32.83
C ILE A 1015 -1.46 -51.54 32.74
N ILE A 1016 -0.50 -51.11 31.93
CA ILE A 1016 0.81 -51.78 31.80
C ILE A 1016 1.56 -51.76 33.13
N LEU A 1017 1.61 -50.61 33.83
CA LEU A 1017 2.25 -50.50 35.14
C LEU A 1017 1.59 -51.41 36.17
N MET A 1018 0.25 -51.45 36.22
CA MET A 1018 -0.49 -52.36 37.09
C MET A 1018 -0.14 -53.84 36.82
N ILE A 1019 -0.03 -54.24 35.55
CA ILE A 1019 0.38 -55.60 35.17
C ILE A 1019 1.81 -55.86 35.64
N LEU A 1020 2.74 -54.94 35.42
CA LEU A 1020 4.13 -55.05 35.86
C LEU A 1020 4.24 -55.17 37.39
N GLU A 1021 3.51 -54.34 38.14
CA GLU A 1021 3.49 -54.42 39.60
C GLU A 1021 2.96 -55.77 40.08
N LYS A 1022 1.91 -56.30 39.45
CA LYS A 1022 1.37 -57.62 39.79
C LYS A 1022 2.38 -58.73 39.46
N LEU A 1023 3.08 -58.65 38.33
CA LEU A 1023 4.14 -59.59 37.97
C LEU A 1023 5.34 -59.52 38.92
N VAL A 1024 5.78 -58.32 39.30
CA VAL A 1024 6.86 -58.10 40.27
C VAL A 1024 6.46 -58.61 41.65
N LYS A 1025 5.21 -58.40 42.07
CA LYS A 1025 4.68 -58.93 43.32
C LYS A 1025 4.68 -60.46 43.32
N ILE A 1026 4.17 -61.08 42.26
CA ILE A 1026 4.19 -62.54 42.11
C ILE A 1026 5.63 -63.07 42.11
N TYR A 1027 6.55 -62.40 41.44
CA TYR A 1027 7.98 -62.77 41.43
C TYR A 1027 8.61 -62.65 42.82
N ASN A 1028 8.35 -61.57 43.55
CA ASN A 1028 8.85 -61.38 44.91
C ASN A 1028 8.22 -62.36 45.91
N ASP A 1029 6.92 -62.64 45.81
CA ASP A 1029 6.24 -63.62 46.66
C ASP A 1029 6.80 -65.04 46.39
N ASN A 1030 7.07 -65.39 45.12
CA ASN A 1030 7.71 -66.65 44.76
C ASN A 1030 9.18 -66.74 45.23
N LYS A 1031 9.92 -65.62 45.21
CA LYS A 1031 11.29 -65.55 45.75
C LYS A 1031 11.31 -65.63 47.28
N LEU A 1032 10.32 -65.06 47.95
CA LEU A 1032 10.16 -65.15 49.41
C LEU A 1032 9.79 -66.57 49.84
N HIS A 1033 8.90 -67.23 49.11
CA HIS A 1033 8.58 -68.66 49.33
C HIS A 1033 9.79 -69.56 49.05
N GLY A 1034 10.55 -69.32 47.99
CA GLY A 1034 11.80 -70.07 47.73
C GLY A 1034 12.88 -69.87 48.81
N ASN A 1035 12.99 -68.68 49.40
CA ASN A 1035 13.92 -68.45 50.52
C ASN A 1035 13.42 -69.06 51.83
N LEU A 1036 12.11 -69.09 52.09
CA LEU A 1036 11.54 -69.78 53.27
C LEU A 1036 11.76 -71.30 53.18
N GLU A 1037 11.56 -71.92 52.01
CA GLU A 1037 11.81 -73.34 51.82
C GLU A 1037 13.30 -73.72 52.00
N VAL A 1038 14.23 -72.84 51.61
CA VAL A 1038 15.68 -73.03 51.84
C VAL A 1038 16.04 -72.87 53.33
N MET A 1039 15.41 -71.93 54.05
CA MET A 1039 15.62 -71.78 55.50
C MET A 1039 14.98 -72.92 56.31
N GLU A 1040 13.81 -73.43 55.93
CA GLU A 1040 13.22 -74.65 56.53
C GLU A 1040 14.05 -75.90 56.22
N ALA A 1041 14.62 -76.02 55.02
CA ALA A 1041 15.53 -77.12 54.68
C ALA A 1041 16.86 -77.05 55.47
N GLN A 1042 17.41 -75.86 55.72
CA GLN A 1042 18.58 -75.69 56.60
C GLN A 1042 18.25 -75.99 58.07
N HIS A 1043 17.05 -75.62 58.55
CA HIS A 1043 16.63 -75.94 59.92
C HIS A 1043 16.43 -77.44 60.12
N LYS A 1044 15.85 -78.16 59.14
CA LYS A 1044 15.73 -79.62 59.15
C LYS A 1044 17.07 -80.34 59.07
N PHE A 1045 18.03 -79.81 58.30
CA PHE A 1045 19.38 -80.38 58.21
C PHE A 1045 20.17 -80.26 59.54
N PHE A 1046 19.96 -79.18 60.30
CA PHE A 1046 20.57 -79.02 61.63
C PHE A 1046 19.91 -79.88 62.73
N ASP A 1047 18.61 -80.17 62.63
CA ASP A 1047 17.92 -81.07 63.58
C ASP A 1047 18.28 -82.55 63.36
N ASP A 1048 18.52 -82.98 62.12
CA ASP A 1048 18.90 -84.38 61.82
C ASP A 1048 20.37 -84.70 62.19
N GLU A 1049 21.27 -83.72 62.26
CA GLU A 1049 22.67 -83.93 62.67
C GLU A 1049 22.86 -84.01 64.21
N PHE A 1050 21.89 -83.54 65.00
CA PHE A 1050 21.91 -83.62 66.47
C PHE A 1050 21.28 -84.91 67.04
N VAL A 1051 20.67 -85.76 66.20
CA VAL A 1051 20.06 -87.04 66.62
C VAL A 1051 20.98 -88.26 66.36
N CYS A 1052 22.17 -88.05 65.80
CA CYS A 1052 23.21 -89.08 65.67
C CYS A 1052 24.58 -88.61 66.17
N LYS A 1053 24.72 -88.41 67.49
CA LYS A 1053 26.00 -88.58 68.20
C LYS A 1053 25.81 -88.78 69.71
#